data_AF-A0A660MTP6-F1
#
_entry.id   AF-A0A660MTP6-F1
#
_cell.length_a   1.000
_cell.length_b   1.000
_cell.length_c   1.000
_cell.angle_alpha   90.00
_cell.angle_beta   90.00
_cell.angle_gamma   90.00
#
_symmetry.space_group_name_H-M   'P 1'
#
loop_
_entity.id
_entity.type
_entity.pdbx_description
1 polymer ?
#
loop_
_entity_poly.entity_id
_entity_poly.type
_entity_poly.pdbx_seq_one_letter_code
_entity_poly.pdbx_strand_id
1 'polypeptide(L)'
;MPSVNQEFIFKNTPSQKQSLKETLGFSAIYTSIDFLFPLAQKTEKDQIKTLIQEKLQRTSKVKDVDALLKKIKKLSDERRMSPLIILKQYFEKKEAHQREKRDIQKDARIIVLNQKRELIRKNRNQTDNQQAQRAVNKEISSSFNKQSSSIETKSSSIETQVDSNRDREKIIQKTKEAYQKLNPSLKEHRPEEVQQKLKALSPVVRAKLKKNNIALGEYASFLLSREKITKVGKSPETEEFLKSLKTMERSLGIEEQTQGGYPLSYEPKAKVFDQNPDLAEFAKNDQAFSRLENVEVFPKGDERDQKLIEKFGDHGLKELAGKVASLDAKQKQGEALSIQEKEMITAYQQQLEALKTQMQSRLTNYLKASITQAPVVALMRYLGQESLGGKKLSDLLSHQDKPFATLVQETTLTGKAEPILQLKGMIEGKPLTFYYNLADPTASLECDDNLHYDPFSHQLSLGVQGKGNRTKLNLQMPTTKELSQRLEEALTPEKVKDIIDQASDLQDYQEKIGLLASDQLEDSFSTDETIHSRLARHTEKNLAIQELQAQLVPPEITHQLMKDGLINQHRPTQNVFRLLDRTSEESTDAELQSFRIAIKKLDSFLKSPNLSQKIMEIQDPILRNVLTKLSDANLKKSDFQVRSTAMLDFFNLFTRQNLTDNSVNPEAPDYKMNLSDFSRFIGFLDRPDQMITDPKHLEQFSPAFREKYQLQESTQQGGLSHLEDEIAAVYEEEPSYAYA
;
A
#
# COMPACT_ATOMS: atom_id res chain seq x y z
N MET A 1 -2.32 -74.49 44.68
CA MET A 1 -2.41 -73.50 45.77
C MET A 1 -1.34 -72.43 45.52
N PRO A 2 -1.63 -71.14 45.73
CA PRO A 2 -1.62 -70.12 44.66
C PRO A 2 -0.56 -69.00 44.79
N SER A 3 -0.66 -68.07 43.83
CA SER A 3 0.08 -66.83 43.53
C SER A 3 0.09 -65.76 44.64
N VAL A 4 0.90 -64.70 44.46
CA VAL A 4 0.47 -63.27 44.40
C VAL A 4 1.61 -62.33 44.00
N ASN A 5 1.23 -61.33 43.19
CA ASN A 5 1.93 -60.21 42.58
C ASN A 5 2.65 -59.23 43.53
N GLN A 6 3.59 -58.47 42.97
CA GLN A 6 3.65 -57.01 43.16
C GLN A 6 4.21 -56.32 41.90
N GLU A 7 3.31 -55.75 41.09
CA GLU A 7 3.62 -54.74 40.07
C GLU A 7 3.84 -53.37 40.74
N PHE A 8 4.99 -52.75 40.50
CA PHE A 8 5.18 -51.32 40.74
C PHE A 8 4.64 -50.51 39.55
N ILE A 9 3.42 -50.00 39.70
CA ILE A 9 2.79 -49.08 38.75
C ILE A 9 3.33 -47.67 39.00
N PHE A 10 4.16 -47.13 38.11
CA PHE A 10 4.44 -45.69 38.04
C PHE A 10 3.19 -44.95 37.52
N LYS A 11 2.40 -44.37 38.44
CA LYS A 11 1.33 -43.42 38.09
C LYS A 11 1.94 -42.07 37.69
N ASN A 12 2.19 -41.87 36.40
CA ASN A 12 2.55 -40.55 35.87
C ASN A 12 1.37 -39.58 36.06
N THR A 13 1.61 -38.46 36.75
CA THR A 13 0.63 -37.38 36.96
C THR A 13 0.27 -36.68 35.64
N PRO A 14 -0.91 -36.04 35.51
CA PRO A 14 -1.33 -35.34 34.29
C PRO A 14 -0.31 -34.31 33.79
N SER A 15 0.32 -33.58 34.72
CA SER A 15 1.35 -32.57 34.43
C SER A 15 2.65 -33.19 33.87
N GLN A 16 3.04 -34.39 34.34
CA GLN A 16 4.19 -35.14 33.80
C GLN A 16 3.87 -35.80 32.45
N LYS A 17 2.64 -36.28 32.23
CA LYS A 17 2.21 -36.78 30.90
C LYS A 17 2.16 -35.67 29.85
N GLN A 18 1.86 -34.44 30.27
CA GLN A 18 1.84 -33.26 29.41
C GLN A 18 3.28 -32.83 29.05
N SER A 19 4.19 -32.76 30.03
CA SER A 19 5.61 -32.44 29.79
C SER A 19 6.35 -33.50 28.94
N LEU A 20 6.03 -34.80 29.10
CA LEU A 20 6.57 -35.89 28.27
C LEU A 20 6.02 -35.87 26.83
N LYS A 21 4.72 -35.59 26.63
CA LYS A 21 4.15 -35.38 25.28
C LYS A 21 4.76 -34.15 24.60
N GLU A 22 5.06 -33.10 25.38
CA GLU A 22 5.70 -31.86 24.92
C GLU A 22 7.16 -32.07 24.48
N THR A 23 7.94 -32.90 25.17
CA THR A 23 9.33 -33.23 24.78
C THR A 23 9.38 -34.14 23.55
N LEU A 24 8.47 -35.12 23.47
CA LEU A 24 8.40 -36.06 22.33
C LEU A 24 8.00 -35.35 21.02
N GLY A 25 7.09 -34.37 21.08
CA GLY A 25 6.61 -33.64 19.89
C GLY A 25 7.68 -32.78 19.21
N PHE A 26 8.51 -32.05 19.98
CA PHE A 26 9.59 -31.25 19.42
C PHE A 26 10.77 -32.09 18.94
N SER A 27 11.07 -33.24 19.57
CA SER A 27 12.09 -34.16 19.07
C SER A 27 11.75 -34.70 17.66
N ALA A 28 10.47 -35.00 17.41
CA ALA A 28 9.99 -35.43 16.10
C ALA A 28 10.09 -34.30 15.06
N ILE A 29 9.74 -33.07 15.43
CA ILE A 29 9.89 -31.89 14.56
C ILE A 29 11.36 -31.64 14.22
N TYR A 30 12.26 -31.75 15.19
CA TYR A 30 13.70 -31.57 14.95
C TYR A 30 14.26 -32.66 14.04
N THR A 31 13.80 -33.89 14.19
CA THR A 31 14.14 -35.00 13.29
C THR A 31 13.61 -34.74 11.87
N SER A 32 12.38 -34.23 11.72
CA SER A 32 11.83 -33.81 10.43
C SER A 32 12.64 -32.69 9.77
N ILE A 33 13.14 -31.70 10.54
CA ILE A 33 14.00 -30.62 10.02
C ILE A 33 15.31 -31.20 9.49
N ASP A 34 15.94 -32.08 10.25
CA ASP A 34 17.21 -32.70 9.88
C ASP A 34 17.06 -33.60 8.64
N PHE A 35 15.91 -34.28 8.50
CA PHE A 35 15.57 -35.11 7.34
C PHE A 35 15.18 -34.31 6.08
N LEU A 36 14.37 -33.26 6.22
CA LEU A 36 13.86 -32.47 5.08
C LEU A 36 14.92 -31.52 4.51
N PHE A 37 15.85 -31.05 5.34
CA PHE A 37 16.89 -30.10 4.94
C PHE A 37 18.30 -30.67 5.13
N PRO A 38 18.66 -31.82 4.55
CA PRO A 38 19.92 -32.49 4.85
C PRO A 38 21.12 -31.62 4.49
N LEU A 39 21.00 -30.82 3.42
CA LEU A 39 22.03 -29.91 2.89
C LEU A 39 22.13 -28.56 3.63
N ALA A 40 21.20 -28.21 4.53
CA ALA A 40 21.28 -26.98 5.30
C ALA A 40 22.38 -27.05 6.37
N GLN A 41 23.06 -25.93 6.61
CA GLN A 41 24.11 -25.86 7.63
C GLN A 41 23.52 -26.07 9.03
N LYS A 42 24.33 -26.57 9.98
CA LYS A 42 23.89 -26.80 11.36
C LYS A 42 23.31 -25.53 12.01
N THR A 43 23.99 -24.41 11.82
CA THR A 43 23.55 -23.08 12.28
C THR A 43 22.18 -22.67 11.70
N GLU A 44 21.95 -22.95 10.42
CA GLU A 44 20.66 -22.70 9.76
C GLU A 44 19.55 -23.59 10.32
N LYS A 45 19.83 -24.89 10.50
CA LYS A 45 18.90 -25.84 11.11
C LYS A 45 18.53 -25.43 12.53
N ASP A 46 19.50 -24.99 13.33
CA ASP A 46 19.27 -24.51 14.69
C ASP A 46 18.40 -23.24 14.69
N GLN A 47 18.62 -22.31 13.76
CA GLN A 47 17.75 -21.14 13.58
C GLN A 47 16.33 -21.50 13.14
N ILE A 48 16.16 -22.50 12.27
CA ILE A 48 14.83 -23.04 11.89
C ILE A 48 14.13 -23.64 13.12
N LYS A 49 14.85 -24.41 13.94
CA LYS A 49 14.33 -25.03 15.17
C LYS A 49 13.85 -23.96 16.14
N THR A 50 14.67 -22.94 16.40
CA THR A 50 14.32 -21.79 17.26
C THR A 50 13.10 -21.05 16.73
N LEU A 51 13.07 -20.72 15.43
CA LEU A 51 11.98 -19.95 14.83
C LEU A 51 10.64 -20.69 14.89
N ILE A 52 10.63 -22.01 14.67
CA ILE A 52 9.44 -22.85 14.84
C ILE A 52 8.99 -22.86 16.30
N GLN A 53 9.91 -23.02 17.24
CA GLN A 53 9.60 -23.07 18.66
C GLN A 53 9.05 -21.75 19.20
N GLU A 54 9.54 -20.61 18.70
CA GLU A 54 9.07 -19.27 19.08
C GLU A 54 7.73 -18.91 18.43
N LYS A 55 7.58 -19.14 17.12
CA LYS A 55 6.44 -18.65 16.33
C LYS A 55 5.26 -19.63 16.26
N LEU A 56 5.50 -20.91 16.50
CA LEU A 56 4.45 -21.93 16.60
C LEU A 56 4.43 -22.41 18.05
N GLN A 57 3.41 -21.98 18.80
CA GLN A 57 3.23 -22.32 20.20
C GLN A 57 3.30 -23.84 20.43
N ARG A 58 3.69 -24.26 21.64
CA ARG A 58 3.80 -25.66 22.10
C ARG A 58 2.51 -26.50 21.92
N THR A 59 1.40 -25.88 21.57
CA THR A 59 0.07 -26.47 21.33
C THR A 59 -0.20 -26.81 19.85
N SER A 60 0.69 -26.43 18.92
CA SER A 60 0.54 -26.74 17.48
C SER A 60 0.68 -28.25 17.24
N LYS A 61 -0.21 -28.87 16.45
CA LYS A 61 -0.11 -30.31 16.18
C LYS A 61 1.13 -30.59 15.34
N VAL A 62 1.90 -31.64 15.69
CA VAL A 62 3.12 -32.05 14.97
C VAL A 62 2.86 -32.23 13.46
N LYS A 63 1.69 -32.76 13.08
CA LYS A 63 1.29 -32.92 11.67
C LYS A 63 1.21 -31.59 10.90
N ASP A 64 0.78 -30.52 11.56
CA ASP A 64 0.64 -29.21 10.94
C ASP A 64 2.02 -28.57 10.70
N VAL A 65 2.95 -28.78 11.65
CA VAL A 65 4.34 -28.35 11.54
C VAL A 65 5.07 -29.13 10.44
N ASP A 66 4.87 -30.45 10.36
CA ASP A 66 5.47 -31.28 9.31
C ASP A 66 4.95 -30.92 7.90
N ALA A 67 3.64 -30.65 7.77
CA ALA A 67 3.05 -30.16 6.52
C ALA A 67 3.62 -28.79 6.11
N LEU A 68 3.82 -27.88 7.07
CA LEU A 68 4.50 -26.62 6.83
C LEU A 68 5.93 -26.85 6.35
N LEU A 69 6.73 -27.66 7.06
CA LEU A 69 8.12 -27.94 6.69
C LEU A 69 8.26 -28.55 5.30
N LYS A 70 7.38 -29.47 4.92
CA LYS A 70 7.32 -30.02 3.55
C LYS A 70 7.04 -28.95 2.50
N LYS A 71 6.13 -28.01 2.81
CA LYS A 71 5.84 -26.88 1.92
C LYS A 71 7.04 -25.93 1.80
N ILE A 72 7.72 -25.64 2.91
CA ILE A 72 8.94 -24.81 2.93
C ILE A 72 10.04 -25.48 2.12
N LYS A 73 10.23 -26.80 2.24
CA LYS A 73 11.15 -27.57 1.42
C LYS A 73 10.85 -27.41 -0.06
N LYS A 74 9.61 -27.68 -0.47
CA LYS A 74 9.20 -27.55 -1.87
C LYS A 74 9.50 -26.15 -2.43
N LEU A 75 9.13 -25.10 -1.69
CA LEU A 75 9.35 -23.71 -2.09
C LEU A 75 10.84 -23.32 -2.10
N SER A 76 11.62 -23.83 -1.15
CA SER A 76 13.07 -23.64 -1.08
C SER A 76 13.76 -24.26 -2.28
N ASP A 77 13.39 -25.49 -2.64
CA ASP A 77 13.92 -26.22 -3.79
C ASP A 77 13.51 -25.51 -5.11
N GLU A 78 12.24 -25.11 -5.25
CA GLU A 78 11.72 -24.39 -6.43
C GLU A 78 12.39 -23.02 -6.65
N ARG A 79 12.57 -22.25 -5.56
CA ARG A 79 13.12 -20.89 -5.63
C ARG A 79 14.64 -20.86 -5.51
N ARG A 80 15.28 -22.00 -5.26
CA ARG A 80 16.72 -22.14 -4.97
C ARG A 80 17.17 -21.19 -3.85
N MET A 81 16.38 -21.16 -2.78
CA MET A 81 16.60 -20.30 -1.62
C MET A 81 16.79 -21.14 -0.35
N SER A 82 17.47 -20.58 0.64
CA SER A 82 17.61 -21.22 1.95
C SER A 82 16.23 -21.50 2.58
N PRO A 83 15.99 -22.72 3.12
CA PRO A 83 14.77 -23.04 3.84
C PRO A 83 14.46 -22.08 4.99
N LEU A 84 15.50 -21.60 5.69
CA LEU A 84 15.34 -20.61 6.74
C LEU A 84 14.79 -19.29 6.20
N ILE A 85 15.27 -18.82 5.04
CA ILE A 85 14.76 -17.58 4.43
C ILE A 85 13.28 -17.74 4.06
N ILE A 86 12.92 -18.86 3.42
CA ILE A 86 11.52 -19.15 3.06
C ILE A 86 10.63 -19.24 4.30
N LEU A 87 11.14 -19.81 5.40
CA LEU A 87 10.42 -19.91 6.66
C LEU A 87 10.23 -18.54 7.35
N LYS A 88 11.25 -17.67 7.34
CA LYS A 88 11.14 -16.29 7.83
C LYS A 88 10.07 -15.52 7.07
N GLN A 89 10.12 -15.56 5.74
CA GLN A 89 9.09 -14.96 4.87
C GLN A 89 7.69 -15.47 5.19
N TYR A 90 7.55 -16.78 5.46
CA TYR A 90 6.25 -17.36 5.81
C TYR A 90 5.69 -16.75 7.10
N PHE A 91 6.51 -16.62 8.16
CA PHE A 91 6.07 -16.05 9.43
C PHE A 91 5.84 -14.54 9.34
N GLU A 92 6.68 -13.79 8.64
CA GLU A 92 6.48 -12.36 8.38
C GLU A 92 5.13 -12.12 7.70
N LYS A 93 4.82 -12.87 6.62
CA LYS A 93 3.53 -12.79 5.94
C LYS A 93 2.36 -13.17 6.85
N LYS A 94 2.52 -14.22 7.68
CA LYS A 94 1.48 -14.65 8.62
C LYS A 94 1.20 -13.58 9.67
N GLU A 95 2.23 -12.94 10.21
CA GLU A 95 2.09 -11.87 11.20
C GLU A 95 1.51 -10.59 10.58
N ALA A 96 1.95 -10.21 9.37
CA ALA A 96 1.37 -9.10 8.61
C ALA A 96 -0.13 -9.32 8.39
N HIS A 97 -0.52 -10.51 7.92
CA HIS A 97 -1.91 -10.88 7.73
C HIS A 97 -2.73 -10.84 9.05
N GLN A 98 -2.13 -11.21 10.19
CA GLN A 98 -2.79 -11.09 11.50
C GLN A 98 -2.89 -9.64 12.00
N ARG A 99 -1.90 -8.79 11.70
CA ARG A 99 -1.98 -7.34 11.98
C ARG A 99 -3.11 -6.72 11.19
N GLU A 100 -3.19 -7.01 9.89
CA GLU A 100 -4.26 -6.55 9.02
C GLU A 100 -5.63 -7.03 9.47
N LYS A 101 -5.80 -8.31 9.85
CA LYS A 101 -7.09 -8.80 10.40
C LYS A 101 -7.53 -8.08 11.66
N ARG A 102 -6.60 -7.75 12.56
CA ARG A 102 -6.90 -6.95 13.76
C ARG A 102 -7.24 -5.51 13.38
N ASP A 103 -6.58 -4.97 12.38
CA ASP A 103 -6.84 -3.63 11.86
C ASP A 103 -8.22 -3.53 11.22
N ILE A 104 -8.62 -4.47 10.36
CA ILE A 104 -9.99 -4.60 9.80
C ILE A 104 -11.04 -4.58 10.92
N GLN A 105 -10.82 -5.33 12.00
CA GLN A 105 -11.74 -5.35 13.14
C GLN A 105 -11.81 -4.01 13.88
N LYS A 106 -10.70 -3.26 13.96
CA LYS A 106 -10.67 -1.92 14.56
C LYS A 106 -11.31 -0.89 13.63
N ASP A 107 -10.95 -0.90 12.35
CA ASP A 107 -11.50 -0.03 11.32
C ASP A 107 -13.01 -0.22 11.20
N ALA A 108 -13.52 -1.46 11.17
CA ALA A 108 -14.96 -1.72 11.18
C ALA A 108 -15.65 -1.07 12.39
N ARG A 109 -15.02 -1.10 13.58
CA ARG A 109 -15.55 -0.41 14.77
C ARG A 109 -15.47 1.11 14.63
N ILE A 110 -14.39 1.66 14.07
CA ILE A 110 -14.21 3.10 13.84
C ILE A 110 -15.21 3.60 12.81
N ILE A 111 -15.41 2.87 11.70
CA ILE A 111 -16.42 3.15 10.68
C ILE A 111 -17.80 3.17 11.32
N VAL A 112 -18.19 2.16 12.09
CA VAL A 112 -19.47 2.13 12.81
C VAL A 112 -19.60 3.30 13.79
N LEU A 113 -18.54 3.66 14.52
CA LEU A 113 -18.54 4.79 15.45
C LEU A 113 -18.62 6.15 14.73
N ASN A 114 -17.91 6.32 13.63
CA ASN A 114 -17.92 7.53 12.80
C ASN A 114 -19.25 7.67 12.08
N GLN A 115 -19.81 6.59 11.55
CA GLN A 115 -21.18 6.53 11.02
C GLN A 115 -22.19 6.92 12.11
N LYS A 116 -22.06 6.40 13.33
CA LYS A 116 -22.93 6.81 14.46
C LYS A 116 -22.77 8.29 14.82
N ARG A 117 -21.55 8.84 14.77
CA ARG A 117 -21.27 10.28 15.01
C ARG A 117 -21.81 11.17 13.88
N GLU A 118 -21.69 10.74 12.63
CA GLU A 118 -22.26 11.43 11.47
C GLU A 118 -23.80 11.34 11.48
N LEU A 119 -24.38 10.25 11.97
CA LEU A 119 -25.82 10.16 12.23
C LEU A 119 -26.27 11.16 13.30
N ILE A 120 -25.50 11.26 14.40
CA ILE A 120 -25.73 12.28 15.44
C ILE A 120 -25.58 13.68 14.86
N ARG A 121 -24.62 13.93 13.97
CA ARG A 121 -24.43 15.22 13.28
C ARG A 121 -25.54 15.54 12.29
N LYS A 122 -25.97 14.59 11.44
CA LYS A 122 -27.10 14.78 10.51
C LYS A 122 -28.41 15.02 11.26
N ASN A 123 -28.64 14.30 12.36
CA ASN A 123 -29.80 14.51 13.23
C ASN A 123 -29.70 15.85 13.99
N ARG A 124 -28.50 16.27 14.44
CA ARG A 124 -28.26 17.61 15.02
C ARG A 124 -28.38 18.74 13.99
N ASN A 125 -27.97 18.55 12.75
CA ASN A 125 -28.09 19.57 11.71
C ASN A 125 -29.55 19.81 11.28
N GLN A 126 -30.49 18.95 11.68
CA GLN A 126 -31.94 19.20 11.60
C GLN A 126 -32.51 19.91 12.85
N THR A 127 -31.75 20.05 13.95
CA THR A 127 -32.20 20.69 15.21
C THR A 127 -31.34 21.86 15.71
N ASP A 128 -30.12 22.08 15.19
CA ASP A 128 -29.15 23.06 15.71
C ASP A 128 -28.92 24.26 14.79
N ASN A 129 -30.00 24.79 14.19
CA ASN A 129 -30.00 26.14 13.61
C ASN A 129 -30.22 27.25 14.68
N GLN A 130 -30.05 26.95 15.97
CA GLN A 130 -30.25 27.91 17.07
C GLN A 130 -29.18 27.94 18.18
N GLN A 131 -28.03 27.25 18.07
CA GLN A 131 -26.99 27.26 19.13
C GLN A 131 -25.56 27.60 18.69
N ALA A 132 -25.36 28.19 17.52
CA ALA A 132 -24.05 28.68 17.06
C ALA A 132 -23.69 30.10 17.57
N GLN A 133 -24.05 30.45 18.81
CA GLN A 133 -23.73 31.77 19.41
C GLN A 133 -23.17 31.72 20.85
N ARG A 134 -22.70 30.57 21.33
CA ARG A 134 -22.11 30.44 22.69
C ARG A 134 -20.82 29.64 22.75
N ALA A 135 -19.83 29.98 21.93
CA ALA A 135 -18.45 29.52 22.12
C ALA A 135 -17.40 30.62 21.83
N VAL A 136 -17.79 31.88 22.02
CA VAL A 136 -16.87 33.04 22.08
C VAL A 136 -16.32 33.26 23.50
N ASN A 137 -16.70 32.46 24.50
CA ASN A 137 -16.17 32.56 25.86
C ASN A 137 -15.57 31.23 26.32
N LYS A 138 -14.38 30.91 25.79
CA LYS A 138 -13.36 30.12 26.48
C LYS A 138 -11.95 30.37 25.90
N GLU A 139 -11.70 31.62 25.52
CA GLU A 139 -10.42 32.24 25.84
C GLU A 139 -10.54 32.86 27.23
N ILE A 140 -9.43 32.93 27.97
CA ILE A 140 -9.31 33.28 29.40
C ILE A 140 -9.50 32.10 30.35
N SER A 141 -8.59 31.13 30.26
CA SER A 141 -8.08 30.36 31.41
C SER A 141 -6.67 29.84 31.07
N SER A 142 -5.65 30.67 31.37
CA SER A 142 -4.23 30.36 31.61
C SER A 142 -3.44 29.62 30.49
N SER A 143 -2.41 30.15 29.84
CA SER A 143 -1.30 31.02 30.28
C SER A 143 -0.91 30.83 31.75
N PHE A 144 -0.07 29.83 32.04
CA PHE A 144 1.00 29.88 33.03
C PHE A 144 1.79 28.55 32.99
N ASN A 145 2.85 28.50 32.19
CA ASN A 145 4.20 28.19 32.67
C ASN A 145 5.20 28.14 31.51
N LYS A 146 5.93 29.25 31.37
CA LYS A 146 7.26 29.31 30.76
C LYS A 146 8.28 28.69 31.74
N GLN A 147 9.32 28.12 31.13
CA GLN A 147 10.67 27.89 31.68
C GLN A 147 10.84 26.82 32.76
N SER A 148 11.43 25.70 32.33
CA SER A 148 12.51 24.91 32.96
C SER A 148 12.74 23.72 32.01
N SER A 149 13.79 23.61 31.20
CA SER A 149 15.20 23.69 31.55
C SER A 149 16.03 23.85 30.27
N SER A 150 16.85 24.88 30.23
CA SER A 150 18.13 24.84 29.53
C SER A 150 19.16 24.22 30.46
N ILE A 151 20.19 23.63 29.84
CA ILE A 151 21.42 23.08 30.42
C ILE A 151 21.35 21.58 30.71
N GLU A 152 21.60 20.79 29.66
CA GLU A 152 22.65 19.77 29.68
C GLU A 152 23.34 19.75 28.30
N THR A 153 24.63 20.17 28.34
CA THR A 153 25.74 19.85 27.41
C THR A 153 25.52 20.09 25.90
N LYS A 154 26.02 21.16 25.24
CA LYS A 154 27.40 21.71 25.20
C LYS A 154 28.49 20.65 25.33
N SER A 155 28.64 19.82 24.30
CA SER A 155 29.91 19.17 23.93
C SER A 155 29.86 18.61 22.49
N SER A 156 29.93 19.48 21.48
CA SER A 156 30.50 19.16 20.15
C SER A 156 30.45 20.39 19.24
N SER A 157 31.22 21.42 19.55
CA SER A 157 31.35 22.59 18.66
C SER A 157 32.80 23.05 18.59
N ILE A 158 33.69 22.11 18.27
CA ILE A 158 35.03 22.34 17.72
C ILE A 158 35.38 21.10 16.87
N GLU A 159 34.76 20.94 15.70
CA GLU A 159 35.16 20.05 14.59
C GLU A 159 34.03 20.05 13.54
N THR A 160 33.91 21.07 12.68
CA THR A 160 32.98 21.01 11.52
C THR A 160 33.31 22.05 10.44
N GLN A 161 34.59 22.20 10.10
CA GLN A 161 35.01 22.84 8.83
C GLN A 161 35.65 21.84 7.86
N VAL A 162 35.64 20.54 8.20
CA VAL A 162 36.22 19.44 7.39
C VAL A 162 35.14 18.39 6.98
N ASP A 163 33.87 18.55 7.36
CA ASP A 163 32.92 17.41 7.42
C ASP A 163 31.97 17.18 6.25
N SER A 164 31.72 18.11 5.31
CA SER A 164 30.71 17.83 4.26
C SER A 164 31.15 16.77 3.23
N ASN A 165 32.42 16.76 2.85
CA ASN A 165 33.00 15.69 2.00
C ASN A 165 33.28 14.42 2.79
N ARG A 166 33.71 14.56 4.05
CA ARG A 166 33.98 13.43 4.95
C ARG A 166 32.71 12.67 5.31
N ASP A 167 31.59 13.37 5.49
CA ASP A 167 30.29 12.75 5.77
C ASP A 167 29.69 12.09 4.52
N ARG A 168 29.88 12.66 3.32
CA ARG A 168 29.53 11.99 2.06
C ARG A 168 30.38 10.74 1.84
N GLU A 169 31.68 10.78 2.07
CA GLU A 169 32.54 9.59 2.02
C GLU A 169 32.14 8.55 3.06
N LYS A 170 31.85 8.95 4.30
CA LYS A 170 31.31 8.05 5.34
C LYS A 170 29.98 7.42 4.91
N ILE A 171 29.09 8.18 4.28
CA ILE A 171 27.79 7.68 3.78
C ILE A 171 28.02 6.67 2.65
N ILE A 172 28.87 6.99 1.67
CA ILE A 172 29.21 6.09 0.56
C ILE A 172 29.85 4.81 1.10
N GLN A 173 30.78 4.95 2.04
CA GLN A 173 31.47 3.82 2.67
C GLN A 173 30.51 2.95 3.48
N LYS A 174 29.60 3.54 4.27
CA LYS A 174 28.54 2.79 4.97
C LYS A 174 27.66 2.01 3.99
N THR A 175 27.31 2.59 2.85
CA THR A 175 26.54 1.87 1.81
C THR A 175 27.33 0.72 1.22
N LYS A 176 28.63 0.89 0.98
CA LYS A 176 29.51 -0.19 0.51
C LYS A 176 29.63 -1.31 1.55
N GLU A 177 29.77 -0.97 2.82
CA GLU A 177 29.85 -1.94 3.92
C GLU A 177 28.52 -2.69 4.10
N ALA A 178 27.40 -1.97 4.14
CA ALA A 178 26.07 -2.58 4.19
C ALA A 178 25.82 -3.47 2.97
N TYR A 179 26.28 -3.05 1.79
CA TYR A 179 26.26 -3.88 0.58
C TYR A 179 27.09 -5.15 0.76
N GLN A 180 28.30 -5.07 1.30
CA GLN A 180 29.15 -6.25 1.50
C GLN A 180 28.58 -7.25 2.50
N LYS A 181 27.83 -6.79 3.51
CA LYS A 181 27.10 -7.64 4.46
C LYS A 181 25.92 -8.40 3.83
N LEU A 182 25.46 -8.02 2.63
CA LEU A 182 24.40 -8.77 1.94
C LEU A 182 24.83 -10.19 1.60
N ASN A 183 23.85 -11.10 1.61
CA ASN A 183 24.02 -12.48 1.15
C ASN A 183 24.62 -12.50 -0.27
N PRO A 184 25.62 -13.36 -0.56
CA PRO A 184 26.21 -13.49 -1.90
C PRO A 184 25.19 -13.62 -3.04
N SER A 185 24.09 -14.35 -2.82
CA SER A 185 23.02 -14.52 -3.81
C SER A 185 22.33 -13.21 -4.23
N LEU A 186 22.38 -12.18 -3.38
CA LEU A 186 21.85 -10.84 -3.67
C LEU A 186 22.88 -9.93 -4.35
N LYS A 187 24.18 -10.25 -4.27
CA LYS A 187 25.30 -9.47 -4.82
C LYS A 187 25.77 -9.97 -6.18
N GLU A 188 25.61 -11.26 -6.46
CA GLU A 188 26.03 -11.88 -7.72
C GLU A 188 25.05 -11.54 -8.84
N HIS A 189 25.51 -10.79 -9.86
CA HIS A 189 24.73 -10.38 -11.03
C HIS A 189 25.39 -10.87 -12.31
N ARG A 190 24.58 -11.19 -13.33
CA ARG A 190 25.14 -11.57 -14.63
C ARG A 190 25.72 -10.33 -15.34
N PRO A 191 26.81 -10.46 -16.11
CA PRO A 191 27.39 -9.34 -16.84
C PRO A 191 26.38 -8.61 -17.75
N GLU A 192 25.44 -9.34 -18.34
CA GLU A 192 24.40 -8.78 -19.21
C GLU A 192 23.41 -7.90 -18.44
N GLU A 193 23.04 -8.30 -17.22
CA GLU A 193 22.14 -7.53 -16.33
C GLU A 193 22.79 -6.21 -15.93
N VAL A 194 24.08 -6.25 -15.59
CA VAL A 194 24.87 -5.06 -15.24
C VAL A 194 24.98 -4.13 -16.45
N GLN A 195 25.27 -4.65 -17.65
CA GLN A 195 25.33 -3.83 -18.87
C GLN A 195 23.98 -3.19 -19.21
N GLN A 196 22.88 -3.92 -19.07
CA GLN A 196 21.54 -3.39 -19.31
C GLN A 196 21.23 -2.26 -18.33
N LYS A 197 21.59 -2.43 -17.05
CA LYS A 197 21.39 -1.39 -16.04
C LYS A 197 22.26 -0.17 -16.27
N LEU A 198 23.52 -0.37 -16.66
CA LEU A 198 24.41 0.72 -17.06
C LEU A 198 23.79 1.52 -18.20
N LYS A 199 23.32 0.88 -19.27
CA LYS A 199 22.66 1.56 -20.41
C LYS A 199 21.43 2.38 -19.97
N ALA A 200 20.71 1.94 -18.95
CA ALA A 200 19.55 2.64 -18.41
C ALA A 200 19.89 3.86 -17.51
N LEU A 201 21.15 4.02 -17.06
CA LEU A 201 21.54 5.18 -16.24
C LEU A 201 21.56 6.46 -17.08
N SER A 202 20.87 7.50 -16.60
CA SER A 202 20.83 8.80 -17.26
C SER A 202 22.21 9.49 -17.26
N PRO A 203 22.48 10.39 -18.22
CA PRO A 203 23.72 11.18 -18.26
C PRO A 203 23.98 11.96 -16.97
N VAL A 204 22.92 12.49 -16.34
CA VAL A 204 22.99 13.25 -15.09
C VAL A 204 23.45 12.36 -13.94
N VAL A 205 22.84 11.17 -13.78
CA VAL A 205 23.24 10.22 -12.73
C VAL A 205 24.67 9.75 -12.93
N ARG A 206 25.08 9.49 -14.18
CA ARG A 206 26.47 9.14 -14.50
C ARG A 206 27.46 10.24 -14.12
N ALA A 207 27.12 11.51 -14.36
CA ALA A 207 27.94 12.65 -13.96
C ALA A 207 28.04 12.77 -12.43
N LYS A 208 26.92 12.63 -11.72
CA LYS A 208 26.86 12.67 -10.25
C LYS A 208 27.69 11.54 -9.60
N LEU A 209 27.62 10.32 -10.14
CA LEU A 209 28.43 9.18 -9.66
C LEU A 209 29.92 9.40 -9.90
N LYS A 210 30.31 9.87 -11.09
CA LYS A 210 31.71 10.19 -11.41
C LYS A 210 32.27 11.30 -10.52
N LYS A 211 31.50 12.37 -10.27
CA LYS A 211 31.89 13.49 -9.39
C LYS A 211 32.20 13.01 -7.96
N ASN A 212 31.58 11.93 -7.51
CA ASN A 212 31.72 11.39 -6.16
C ASN A 212 32.51 10.07 -6.09
N ASN A 213 33.31 9.76 -7.12
CA ASN A 213 34.18 8.57 -7.16
C ASN A 213 33.47 7.22 -6.98
N ILE A 214 32.20 7.10 -7.42
CA ILE A 214 31.45 5.84 -7.41
C ILE A 214 31.51 5.21 -8.81
N ALA A 215 31.97 3.97 -8.89
CA ALA A 215 32.03 3.26 -10.16
C ALA A 215 30.61 2.99 -10.69
N LEU A 216 30.37 3.26 -11.98
CA LEU A 216 29.04 3.06 -12.58
C LEU A 216 28.56 1.60 -12.44
N GLY A 217 29.48 0.64 -12.57
CA GLY A 217 29.18 -0.79 -12.41
C GLY A 217 28.86 -1.19 -10.97
N GLU A 218 29.47 -0.52 -9.99
CA GLU A 218 29.17 -0.70 -8.57
C GLU A 218 27.75 -0.21 -8.26
N TYR A 219 27.40 0.99 -8.71
CA TYR A 219 26.04 1.51 -8.54
C TYR A 219 25.00 0.67 -9.29
N ALA A 220 25.29 0.21 -10.52
CA ALA A 220 24.43 -0.73 -11.24
C ALA A 220 24.20 -2.03 -10.44
N SER A 221 25.23 -2.53 -9.76
CA SER A 221 25.13 -3.70 -8.88
C SER A 221 24.28 -3.40 -7.64
N PHE A 222 24.36 -2.20 -7.06
CA PHE A 222 23.46 -1.80 -5.97
C PHE A 222 22.00 -1.80 -6.41
N LEU A 223 21.71 -1.25 -7.60
CA LEU A 223 20.35 -1.23 -8.17
C LEU A 223 19.79 -2.63 -8.40
N LEU A 224 20.59 -3.53 -8.98
CA LEU A 224 20.19 -4.93 -9.21
C LEU A 224 19.97 -5.67 -7.88
N SER A 225 20.78 -5.36 -6.87
CA SER A 225 20.64 -5.97 -5.54
C SER A 225 19.38 -5.46 -4.84
N ARG A 226 19.07 -4.16 -4.95
CA ARG A 226 17.78 -3.58 -4.53
C ARG A 226 16.62 -4.33 -5.19
N GLU A 227 16.67 -4.58 -6.50
CA GLU A 227 15.63 -5.33 -7.23
C GLU A 227 15.52 -6.82 -6.87
N LYS A 228 16.62 -7.43 -6.40
CA LYS A 228 16.59 -8.81 -5.86
C LYS A 228 16.01 -8.84 -4.46
N ILE A 229 16.38 -7.88 -3.60
CA ILE A 229 15.85 -7.76 -2.23
C ILE A 229 14.33 -7.64 -2.24
N THR A 230 13.76 -6.85 -3.16
CA THR A 230 12.30 -6.69 -3.26
C THR A 230 11.57 -7.99 -3.61
N LYS A 231 12.28 -9.00 -4.13
CA LYS A 231 11.73 -10.34 -4.42
C LYS A 231 11.99 -11.35 -3.28
N VAL A 232 12.93 -11.07 -2.39
CA VAL A 232 13.47 -11.99 -1.36
C VAL A 232 13.05 -11.58 0.07
N GLY A 233 12.44 -10.41 0.26
CA GLY A 233 11.94 -9.95 1.57
C GLY A 233 13.01 -9.22 2.40
N LYS A 234 12.58 -8.61 3.51
CA LYS A 234 13.42 -7.75 4.36
C LYS A 234 14.06 -8.52 5.53
N SER A 235 15.37 -8.38 5.66
CA SER A 235 16.23 -8.75 6.80
C SER A 235 16.93 -7.50 7.33
N PRO A 236 17.44 -7.49 8.58
CA PRO A 236 18.17 -6.34 9.14
C PRO A 236 19.28 -5.83 8.22
N GLU A 237 20.05 -6.73 7.61
CA GLU A 237 21.15 -6.39 6.72
C GLU A 237 20.66 -5.79 5.40
N THR A 238 19.56 -6.31 4.85
CA THR A 238 18.95 -5.73 3.64
C THR A 238 18.27 -4.39 3.92
N GLU A 239 17.69 -4.19 5.11
CA GLU A 239 17.12 -2.89 5.49
C GLU A 239 18.22 -1.86 5.73
N GLU A 240 19.32 -2.23 6.39
CA GLU A 240 20.51 -1.40 6.55
C GLU A 240 21.09 -1.01 5.19
N PHE A 241 21.20 -1.95 4.25
CA PHE A 241 21.62 -1.66 2.87
C PHE A 241 20.64 -0.75 2.14
N LEU A 242 19.33 -1.02 2.16
CA LEU A 242 18.35 -0.17 1.47
C LEU A 242 18.31 1.25 2.05
N LYS A 243 18.40 1.37 3.38
CA LYS A 243 18.45 2.67 4.06
C LYS A 243 19.74 3.42 3.71
N SER A 244 20.90 2.77 3.79
CA SER A 244 22.18 3.39 3.44
C SER A 244 22.26 3.75 1.95
N LEU A 245 21.79 2.89 1.05
CA LEU A 245 21.70 3.16 -0.39
C LEU A 245 20.81 4.38 -0.65
N LYS A 246 19.64 4.47 -0.02
CA LYS A 246 18.74 5.63 -0.11
C LYS A 246 19.40 6.90 0.42
N THR A 247 20.09 6.83 1.56
CA THR A 247 20.84 7.97 2.13
C THR A 247 21.97 8.41 1.20
N MET A 248 22.70 7.46 0.59
CA MET A 248 23.75 7.74 -0.37
C MET A 248 23.18 8.39 -1.64
N GLU A 249 22.17 7.79 -2.27
CA GLU A 249 21.50 8.35 -3.45
C GLU A 249 21.01 9.78 -3.19
N ARG A 250 20.38 10.03 -2.03
CA ARG A 250 20.01 11.40 -1.59
C ARG A 250 21.20 12.33 -1.46
N SER A 251 22.26 11.91 -0.76
CA SER A 251 23.45 12.73 -0.53
C SER A 251 24.17 13.13 -1.83
N LEU A 252 23.97 12.34 -2.89
CA LEU A 252 24.50 12.52 -4.23
C LEU A 252 23.54 13.27 -5.16
N GLY A 253 22.30 13.53 -4.73
CA GLY A 253 21.22 14.06 -5.56
C GLY A 253 20.83 13.10 -6.71
N ILE A 254 21.04 11.79 -6.54
CA ILE A 254 20.63 10.76 -7.49
C ILE A 254 19.17 10.42 -7.21
N GLU A 255 18.30 10.88 -8.08
CA GLU A 255 16.86 10.77 -7.90
C GLU A 255 16.33 9.39 -8.32
N GLU A 256 15.55 8.75 -7.44
CA GLU A 256 14.62 7.70 -7.87
C GLU A 256 13.49 8.37 -8.67
N GLN A 257 13.41 8.06 -9.96
CA GLN A 257 12.26 8.41 -10.81
C GLN A 257 11.51 7.13 -11.20
N THR A 258 10.19 7.20 -11.21
CA THR A 258 9.37 6.15 -11.82
C THR A 258 9.52 6.20 -13.34
N GLN A 259 9.18 5.13 -14.05
CA GLN A 259 9.18 5.14 -15.53
C GLN A 259 8.27 6.26 -16.11
N GLY A 260 7.28 6.73 -15.34
CA GLY A 260 6.41 7.85 -15.70
C GLY A 260 6.94 9.25 -15.34
N GLY A 261 8.12 9.37 -14.71
CA GLY A 261 8.74 10.66 -14.35
C GLY A 261 8.27 11.28 -13.03
N TYR A 262 7.57 10.53 -12.18
CA TYR A 262 6.98 11.02 -10.93
C TYR A 262 7.99 11.05 -9.76
N PRO A 263 7.72 11.88 -8.73
CA PRO A 263 8.52 11.96 -7.51
C PRO A 263 8.37 10.71 -6.65
N LEU A 264 9.50 10.07 -6.33
CA LEU A 264 9.61 9.12 -5.21
C LEU A 264 10.30 9.77 -3.99
N SER A 265 10.88 10.96 -4.19
CA SER A 265 11.39 11.85 -3.15
C SER A 265 10.34 12.92 -2.82
N TYR A 266 10.41 13.48 -1.61
CA TYR A 266 9.63 14.66 -1.23
C TYR A 266 10.26 15.95 -1.78
N GLU A 267 11.25 15.84 -2.66
CA GLU A 267 11.86 16.96 -3.35
C GLU A 267 10.96 17.39 -4.53
N PRO A 268 10.60 18.67 -4.61
CA PRO A 268 9.77 19.22 -5.66
C PRO A 268 10.45 19.04 -7.01
N LYS A 269 9.67 18.58 -7.98
CA LYS A 269 10.14 18.36 -9.35
C LYS A 269 9.51 19.41 -10.24
N ALA A 270 10.32 20.20 -10.94
CA ALA A 270 9.83 21.18 -11.91
C ALA A 270 8.83 20.56 -12.91
N LYS A 271 9.15 19.35 -13.39
CA LYS A 271 8.29 18.56 -14.29
C LYS A 271 6.89 18.28 -13.74
N VAL A 272 6.70 18.25 -12.42
CA VAL A 272 5.38 17.98 -11.82
C VAL A 272 4.48 19.19 -11.97
N PHE A 273 4.97 20.41 -11.79
CA PHE A 273 4.18 21.60 -12.08
C PHE A 273 4.01 21.85 -13.57
N ASP A 274 5.01 21.53 -14.40
CA ASP A 274 4.85 21.56 -15.87
C ASP A 274 3.75 20.61 -16.35
N GLN A 275 3.54 19.49 -15.65
CA GLN A 275 2.51 18.50 -15.96
C GLN A 275 1.17 18.78 -15.25
N ASN A 276 1.13 19.65 -14.24
CA ASN A 276 -0.03 19.89 -13.39
C ASN A 276 -0.16 21.40 -13.08
N PRO A 277 -0.58 22.22 -14.06
CA PRO A 277 -0.63 23.68 -13.91
C PRO A 277 -1.59 24.13 -12.80
N ASP A 278 -2.70 23.41 -12.58
CA ASP A 278 -3.66 23.73 -11.52
C ASP A 278 -3.05 23.61 -10.12
N LEU A 279 -2.16 22.63 -9.90
CA LEU A 279 -1.43 22.49 -8.65
C LEU A 279 -0.42 23.63 -8.46
N ALA A 280 0.21 24.09 -9.55
CA ALA A 280 1.11 25.23 -9.51
C ALA A 280 0.36 26.53 -9.19
N GLU A 281 -0.82 26.72 -9.78
CA GLU A 281 -1.69 27.87 -9.51
C GLU A 281 -2.22 27.86 -8.08
N PHE A 282 -2.65 26.71 -7.57
CA PHE A 282 -3.03 26.54 -6.17
C PHE A 282 -1.88 26.89 -5.22
N ALA A 283 -0.68 26.35 -5.46
CA ALA A 283 0.50 26.63 -4.67
C ALA A 283 0.84 28.13 -4.64
N LYS A 284 0.59 28.84 -5.74
CA LYS A 284 0.83 30.28 -5.85
C LYS A 284 -0.16 31.11 -5.02
N ASN A 285 -1.44 30.74 -5.03
CA ASN A 285 -2.53 31.60 -4.56
C ASN A 285 -3.06 31.25 -3.15
N ASP A 286 -2.77 30.07 -2.61
CA ASP A 286 -3.34 29.62 -1.33
C ASP A 286 -2.69 30.30 -0.11
N GLN A 287 -3.51 30.82 0.80
CA GLN A 287 -3.10 31.53 2.02
C GLN A 287 -2.46 30.60 3.08
N ALA A 288 -2.60 29.29 2.97
CA ALA A 288 -1.92 28.33 3.83
C ALA A 288 -0.39 28.41 3.71
N PHE A 289 0.13 29.03 2.64
CA PHE A 289 1.55 29.24 2.43
C PHE A 289 2.09 30.59 2.93
N SER A 290 1.24 31.51 3.41
CA SER A 290 1.67 32.86 3.80
C SER A 290 2.77 32.88 4.88
N ARG A 291 2.90 31.80 5.66
CA ARG A 291 3.99 31.59 6.62
C ARG A 291 5.36 31.46 5.95
N LEU A 292 5.44 30.78 4.81
CA LEU A 292 6.69 30.57 4.07
C LEU A 292 7.19 31.82 3.35
N GLU A 293 6.30 32.77 3.08
CA GLU A 293 6.64 34.05 2.47
C GLU A 293 7.40 34.95 3.44
N ASN A 294 7.20 34.76 4.75
CA ASN A 294 7.77 35.59 5.82
C ASN A 294 8.99 34.95 6.51
N VAL A 295 9.45 33.78 6.05
CA VAL A 295 10.68 33.16 6.58
C VAL A 295 11.85 34.09 6.28
N GLU A 296 12.55 34.56 7.32
CA GLU A 296 13.74 35.41 7.18
C GLU A 296 14.96 34.53 6.84
N VAL A 297 15.31 34.49 5.55
CA VAL A 297 16.30 33.55 4.98
C VAL A 297 17.71 34.15 4.98
N PHE A 298 17.84 35.48 5.03
CA PHE A 298 19.15 36.15 4.94
C PHE A 298 19.54 36.81 6.27
N PRO A 299 20.65 36.38 6.90
CA PRO A 299 21.17 37.05 8.08
C PRO A 299 21.64 38.47 7.73
N LYS A 300 21.38 39.43 8.61
CA LYS A 300 21.75 40.85 8.42
C LYS A 300 23.25 41.08 8.66
N GLY A 301 23.89 41.89 7.81
CA GLY A 301 25.24 42.44 8.02
C GLY A 301 26.19 42.33 6.83
N ASP A 302 27.11 43.30 6.71
CA ASP A 302 28.00 43.48 5.56
C ASP A 302 28.89 42.25 5.24
N GLU A 303 29.42 41.58 6.27
CA GLU A 303 30.25 40.38 6.10
C GLU A 303 29.46 39.22 5.45
N ARG A 304 28.15 39.17 5.70
CA ARG A 304 27.26 38.13 5.16
C ARG A 304 26.84 38.44 3.74
N ASP A 305 26.62 39.71 3.44
CA ASP A 305 26.36 40.17 2.09
C ASP A 305 27.55 39.91 1.16
N GLN A 306 28.78 40.14 1.65
CA GLN A 306 29.99 39.78 0.90
C GLN A 306 30.06 38.27 0.62
N LYS A 307 29.78 37.42 1.60
CA LYS A 307 29.80 35.96 1.43
C LYS A 307 28.72 35.46 0.46
N LEU A 308 27.54 36.06 0.49
CA LEU A 308 26.46 35.80 -0.48
C LEU A 308 26.91 36.15 -1.90
N ILE A 309 27.54 37.32 -2.09
CA ILE A 309 28.03 37.77 -3.40
C ILE A 309 29.16 36.87 -3.89
N GLU A 310 30.11 36.51 -3.02
CA GLU A 310 31.22 35.63 -3.37
C GLU A 310 30.72 34.28 -3.91
N LYS A 311 29.76 33.68 -3.20
CA LYS A 311 29.22 32.36 -3.55
C LYS A 311 28.20 32.39 -4.70
N PHE A 312 27.32 33.39 -4.74
CA PHE A 312 26.11 33.35 -5.59
C PHE A 312 25.94 34.56 -6.51
N GLY A 313 26.72 35.63 -6.31
CA GLY A 313 26.71 36.79 -7.19
C GLY A 313 27.19 36.46 -8.60
N ASP A 314 26.59 37.10 -9.59
CA ASP A 314 27.09 37.07 -10.96
C ASP A 314 28.40 37.86 -11.08
N HIS A 315 29.02 37.81 -12.27
CA HIS A 315 30.28 38.52 -12.52
C HIS A 315 30.15 40.04 -12.30
N GLY A 316 29.02 40.63 -12.69
CA GLY A 316 28.80 42.07 -12.59
C GLY A 316 28.69 42.53 -11.14
N LEU A 317 27.93 41.81 -10.32
CA LEU A 317 27.76 42.08 -8.90
C LEU A 317 29.06 41.87 -8.13
N LYS A 318 29.85 40.86 -8.48
CA LYS A 318 31.18 40.62 -7.89
C LYS A 318 32.15 41.78 -8.18
N GLU A 319 32.14 42.29 -9.41
CA GLU A 319 32.97 43.43 -9.81
C GLU A 319 32.53 44.73 -9.11
N LEU A 320 31.21 44.97 -9.05
CA LEU A 320 30.62 46.08 -8.30
C LEU A 320 30.97 46.03 -6.81
N ALA A 321 30.90 44.86 -6.18
CA ALA A 321 31.26 44.67 -4.77
C ALA A 321 32.72 45.03 -4.49
N GLY A 322 33.64 44.65 -5.37
CA GLY A 322 35.06 45.02 -5.26
C GLY A 322 35.28 46.54 -5.36
N LYS A 323 34.56 47.20 -6.28
CA LYS A 323 34.61 48.66 -6.43
C LYS A 323 34.01 49.36 -5.20
N VAL A 324 32.86 48.92 -4.71
CA VAL A 324 32.21 49.51 -3.52
C VAL A 324 33.04 49.34 -2.25
N ALA A 325 33.71 48.19 -2.05
CA ALA A 325 34.60 48.00 -0.91
C ALA A 325 35.73 49.06 -0.84
N SER A 326 36.23 49.49 -2.01
CA SER A 326 37.22 50.57 -2.09
C SER A 326 36.64 51.96 -1.79
N LEU A 327 35.34 52.17 -2.06
CA LEU A 327 34.61 53.41 -1.76
C LEU A 327 34.26 53.51 -0.27
N ASP A 328 33.88 52.41 0.37
CA ASP A 328 33.65 52.37 1.82
C ASP A 328 34.94 52.70 2.59
N ALA A 329 36.09 52.24 2.09
CA ALA A 329 37.40 52.59 2.67
C ALA A 329 37.71 54.09 2.54
N LYS A 330 37.45 54.69 1.37
CA LYS A 330 37.54 56.14 1.14
C LYS A 330 36.64 56.95 2.09
N GLN A 331 35.40 56.50 2.25
CA GLN A 331 34.42 57.18 3.09
C GLN A 331 34.79 57.10 4.58
N LYS A 332 35.35 55.96 5.03
CA LYS A 332 35.92 55.80 6.39
C LYS A 332 37.16 56.67 6.63
N GLN A 333 37.89 57.04 5.57
CA GLN A 333 39.01 57.98 5.63
C GLN A 333 38.59 59.46 5.59
N GLY A 334 37.28 59.75 5.52
CA GLY A 334 36.73 61.11 5.56
C GLY A 334 36.65 61.80 4.20
N GLU A 335 36.88 61.10 3.09
CA GLU A 335 36.76 61.66 1.75
C GLU A 335 35.29 61.77 1.28
N ALA A 336 34.97 62.87 0.59
CA ALA A 336 33.65 63.08 0.02
C ALA A 336 33.47 62.26 -1.27
N LEU A 337 32.45 61.40 -1.31
CA LEU A 337 32.09 60.64 -2.50
C LEU A 337 31.47 61.54 -3.58
N SER A 338 31.93 61.37 -4.81
CA SER A 338 31.33 61.95 -6.01
C SER A 338 29.92 61.41 -6.28
N ILE A 339 29.17 62.09 -7.16
CA ILE A 339 27.82 61.66 -7.57
C ILE A 339 27.87 60.25 -8.19
N GLN A 340 28.86 59.98 -9.05
CA GLN A 340 29.05 58.67 -9.69
C GLN A 340 29.38 57.56 -8.68
N GLU A 341 30.18 57.86 -7.63
CA GLU A 341 30.49 56.91 -6.56
C GLU A 341 29.24 56.59 -5.70
N LYS A 342 28.40 57.59 -5.42
CA LYS A 342 27.11 57.38 -4.73
C LYS A 342 26.12 56.57 -5.57
N GLU A 343 26.07 56.81 -6.88
CA GLU A 343 25.28 56.03 -7.83
C GLU A 343 25.76 54.57 -7.89
N MET A 344 27.08 54.32 -7.86
CA MET A 344 27.64 52.96 -7.78
C MET A 344 27.24 52.23 -6.50
N ILE A 345 27.30 52.88 -5.33
CA ILE A 345 26.84 52.28 -4.07
C ILE A 345 25.35 51.96 -4.14
N THR A 346 24.55 52.85 -4.72
CA THR A 346 23.11 52.63 -4.90
C THR A 346 22.83 51.45 -5.84
N ALA A 347 23.55 51.35 -6.96
CA ALA A 347 23.42 50.24 -7.91
C ALA A 347 23.84 48.90 -7.28
N TYR A 348 24.90 48.90 -6.47
CA TYR A 348 25.33 47.74 -5.69
C TYR A 348 24.24 47.27 -4.73
N GLN A 349 23.67 48.18 -3.92
CA GLN A 349 22.59 47.86 -2.99
C GLN A 349 21.36 47.30 -3.73
N GLN A 350 20.98 47.89 -4.86
CA GLN A 350 19.87 47.40 -5.69
C GLN A 350 20.11 46.00 -6.23
N GLN A 351 21.32 45.70 -6.74
CA GLN A 351 21.63 44.37 -7.27
C GLN A 351 21.75 43.30 -6.17
N LEU A 352 22.29 43.67 -5.00
CA LEU A 352 22.33 42.78 -3.83
C LEU A 352 20.92 42.42 -3.34
N GLU A 353 20.04 43.41 -3.22
CA GLU A 353 18.64 43.17 -2.85
C GLU A 353 17.88 42.40 -3.94
N ALA A 354 18.21 42.60 -5.23
CA ALA A 354 17.67 41.80 -6.31
C ALA A 354 18.10 40.32 -6.21
N LEU A 355 19.37 40.05 -5.88
CA LEU A 355 19.88 38.69 -5.64
C LEU A 355 19.15 38.03 -4.46
N LYS A 356 19.05 38.71 -3.32
CA LYS A 356 18.33 38.22 -2.13
C LYS A 356 16.86 37.93 -2.46
N THR A 357 16.18 38.84 -3.15
CA THR A 357 14.79 38.68 -3.57
C THR A 357 14.61 37.49 -4.53
N GLN A 358 15.52 37.32 -5.49
CA GLN A 358 15.50 36.19 -6.42
C GLN A 358 15.68 34.86 -5.68
N MET A 359 16.64 34.80 -4.75
CA MET A 359 16.89 33.61 -3.94
C MET A 359 15.68 33.30 -3.03
N GLN A 360 15.09 34.30 -2.37
CA GLN A 360 13.87 34.16 -1.56
C GLN A 360 12.72 33.60 -2.41
N SER A 361 12.43 34.23 -3.55
CA SER A 361 11.33 33.83 -4.43
C SER A 361 11.49 32.38 -4.91
N ARG A 362 12.71 31.98 -5.31
CA ARG A 362 13.01 30.61 -5.71
C ARG A 362 12.80 29.63 -4.56
N LEU A 363 13.28 29.97 -3.36
CA LEU A 363 13.09 29.17 -2.17
C LEU A 363 11.61 28.99 -1.83
N THR A 364 10.85 30.08 -1.72
CA THR A 364 9.42 30.05 -1.39
C THR A 364 8.64 29.20 -2.40
N ASN A 365 8.87 29.40 -3.71
CA ASN A 365 8.22 28.61 -4.74
C ASN A 365 8.58 27.12 -4.65
N TYR A 366 9.84 26.82 -4.33
CA TYR A 366 10.30 25.45 -4.11
C TYR A 366 9.62 24.79 -2.91
N LEU A 367 9.52 25.48 -1.77
CA LEU A 367 8.85 24.95 -0.57
C LEU A 367 7.35 24.74 -0.80
N LYS A 368 6.68 25.72 -1.43
CA LYS A 368 5.28 25.61 -1.88
C LYS A 368 5.10 24.36 -2.76
N ALA A 369 6.00 24.16 -3.73
CA ALA A 369 5.98 22.98 -4.58
C ALA A 369 6.17 21.66 -3.82
N SER A 370 7.08 21.66 -2.84
CA SER A 370 7.39 20.48 -2.02
C SER A 370 6.15 20.03 -1.25
N ILE A 371 5.46 20.98 -0.63
CA ILE A 371 4.25 20.73 0.18
C ILE A 371 3.10 20.23 -0.68
N THR A 372 2.80 20.90 -1.80
CA THR A 372 1.69 20.50 -2.68
C THR A 372 1.89 19.10 -3.27
N GLN A 373 3.15 18.70 -3.48
CA GLN A 373 3.51 17.38 -3.99
C GLN A 373 3.58 16.31 -2.89
N ALA A 374 3.79 16.68 -1.64
CA ALA A 374 4.05 15.74 -0.55
C ALA A 374 2.95 14.66 -0.37
N PRO A 375 1.64 14.97 -0.43
CA PRO A 375 0.60 13.95 -0.37
C PRO A 375 0.69 12.92 -1.51
N VAL A 376 1.08 13.36 -2.72
CA VAL A 376 1.30 12.45 -3.86
C VAL A 376 2.44 11.50 -3.55
N VAL A 377 3.57 12.01 -3.06
CA VAL A 377 4.73 11.20 -2.72
C VAL A 377 4.41 10.21 -1.60
N ALA A 378 3.69 10.66 -0.57
CA ALA A 378 3.26 9.83 0.55
C ALA A 378 2.41 8.65 0.07
N LEU A 379 1.41 8.90 -0.78
CA LEU A 379 0.57 7.84 -1.37
C LEU A 379 1.38 6.82 -2.17
N MET A 380 2.31 7.30 -2.99
CA MET A 380 3.18 6.45 -3.80
C MET A 380 4.12 5.60 -2.95
N ARG A 381 4.46 6.05 -1.74
CA ARG A 381 5.27 5.29 -0.77
C ARG A 381 4.43 4.32 0.07
N TYR A 382 3.25 4.76 0.51
CA TYR A 382 2.36 3.96 1.34
C TYR A 382 1.81 2.74 0.59
N LEU A 383 1.63 2.82 -0.72
CA LEU A 383 1.33 1.65 -1.53
C LEU A 383 2.62 0.85 -1.79
N GLY A 384 3.02 0.12 -0.75
CA GLY A 384 4.24 -0.68 -0.71
C GLY A 384 4.25 -1.83 -1.72
N GLN A 385 5.46 -2.27 -2.10
CA GLN A 385 5.66 -3.30 -3.12
C GLN A 385 5.00 -4.62 -2.78
N GLU A 386 5.07 -5.09 -1.53
CA GLU A 386 4.56 -6.42 -1.17
C GLU A 386 3.04 -6.55 -1.36
N SER A 387 2.30 -5.49 -1.09
CA SER A 387 0.84 -5.47 -1.12
C SER A 387 0.25 -5.31 -2.53
N LEU A 388 1.09 -5.02 -3.53
CA LEU A 388 0.72 -4.93 -4.95
C LEU A 388 1.44 -6.00 -5.80
N GLY A 389 1.73 -7.16 -5.21
CA GLY A 389 2.36 -8.27 -5.93
C GLY A 389 3.84 -8.04 -6.27
N GLY A 390 4.54 -7.25 -5.47
CA GLY A 390 5.96 -6.93 -5.60
C GLY A 390 6.28 -5.69 -6.44
N LYS A 391 5.27 -4.92 -6.88
CA LYS A 391 5.43 -3.74 -7.77
C LYS A 391 5.05 -2.45 -7.05
N LYS A 392 5.71 -1.33 -7.35
CA LYS A 392 5.30 -0.02 -6.80
C LYS A 392 3.99 0.40 -7.48
N LEU A 393 3.14 1.19 -6.81
CA LEU A 393 1.92 1.72 -7.42
C LEU A 393 2.21 2.44 -8.74
N SER A 394 3.30 3.22 -8.80
CA SER A 394 3.78 3.86 -10.02
C SER A 394 4.01 2.93 -11.20
N ASP A 395 4.43 1.70 -10.92
CA ASP A 395 4.79 0.71 -11.95
C ASP A 395 3.54 0.02 -12.50
N LEU A 396 2.43 0.09 -11.74
CA LEU A 396 1.17 -0.57 -12.06
C LEU A 396 0.17 0.35 -12.72
N LEU A 397 0.27 1.66 -12.48
CA LEU A 397 -0.61 2.64 -13.09
C LEU A 397 -0.20 2.86 -14.56
N SER A 398 -1.05 2.48 -15.52
CA SER A 398 -0.88 2.86 -16.92
C SER A 398 -1.39 4.30 -17.15
N HIS A 399 -0.64 5.08 -17.92
CA HIS A 399 -0.83 6.53 -18.03
C HIS A 399 -1.50 6.87 -19.37
N GLN A 400 -2.83 6.78 -19.43
CA GLN A 400 -3.58 7.26 -20.61
C GLN A 400 -3.83 8.77 -20.53
N ASP A 401 -4.04 9.30 -19.32
CA ASP A 401 -4.33 10.71 -19.10
C ASP A 401 -3.17 11.41 -18.38
N LYS A 402 -2.66 12.50 -18.97
CA LYS A 402 -1.86 13.49 -18.24
C LYS A 402 -2.83 14.62 -17.85
N PRO A 403 -3.00 14.95 -16.57
CA PRO A 403 -2.16 14.58 -15.41
C PRO A 403 -2.76 13.48 -14.49
N PHE A 404 -1.89 12.64 -13.91
CA PHE A 404 -2.26 11.66 -12.87
C PHE A 404 -2.75 12.31 -11.56
N ALA A 405 -2.30 13.53 -11.24
CA ALA A 405 -2.64 14.22 -9.99
C ALA A 405 -3.29 15.58 -10.29
N THR A 406 -4.61 15.63 -10.34
CA THR A 406 -5.35 16.85 -10.68
C THR A 406 -5.96 17.49 -9.45
N LEU A 407 -5.98 18.82 -9.39
CA LEU A 407 -6.75 19.53 -8.39
C LEU A 407 -8.16 19.78 -8.93
N VAL A 408 -9.17 19.42 -8.15
CA VAL A 408 -10.58 19.70 -8.46
C VAL A 408 -11.17 20.53 -7.34
N GLN A 409 -11.91 21.57 -7.72
CA GLN A 409 -12.68 22.38 -6.78
C GLN A 409 -14.04 21.72 -6.58
N GLU A 410 -14.30 21.23 -5.38
CA GLU A 410 -15.60 20.63 -5.05
C GLU A 410 -16.37 21.55 -4.10
N THR A 411 -17.58 21.91 -4.51
CA THR A 411 -18.45 22.76 -3.68
C THR A 411 -19.10 21.90 -2.61
N THR A 412 -18.76 22.17 -1.35
CA THR A 412 -19.41 21.51 -0.21
C THR A 412 -20.87 21.95 -0.05
N LEU A 413 -21.62 21.24 0.78
CA LEU A 413 -22.96 21.64 1.22
C LEU A 413 -23.00 23.06 1.84
N THR A 414 -21.85 23.58 2.29
CA THR A 414 -21.73 24.94 2.83
C THR A 414 -21.51 26.02 1.76
N GLY A 415 -21.44 25.63 0.48
CA GLY A 415 -21.16 26.54 -0.64
C GLY A 415 -19.69 26.92 -0.80
N LYS A 416 -18.79 26.43 0.08
CA LYS A 416 -17.35 26.64 -0.05
C LYS A 416 -16.75 25.64 -1.02
N ALA A 417 -15.97 26.14 -1.99
CA ALA A 417 -15.13 25.34 -2.85
C ALA A 417 -13.92 24.84 -2.05
N GLU A 418 -13.71 23.53 -2.04
CA GLU A 418 -12.58 22.89 -1.36
C GLU A 418 -11.61 22.29 -2.39
N PRO A 419 -10.29 22.44 -2.16
CA PRO A 419 -9.25 21.93 -3.06
C PRO A 419 -9.05 20.41 -2.86
N ILE A 420 -9.66 19.61 -3.73
CA ILE A 420 -9.55 18.15 -3.71
C ILE A 420 -8.46 17.70 -4.68
N LEU A 421 -7.38 17.15 -4.13
CA LEU A 421 -6.35 16.45 -4.89
C LEU A 421 -6.89 15.09 -5.33
N GLN A 422 -6.95 14.85 -6.63
CA GLN A 422 -7.37 13.58 -7.23
C GLN A 422 -6.18 12.87 -7.87
N LEU A 423 -5.90 11.63 -7.48
CA LEU A 423 -4.85 10.80 -8.06
C LEU A 423 -5.49 9.67 -8.87
N LYS A 424 -5.48 9.79 -10.19
CA LYS A 424 -6.20 8.93 -11.13
C LYS A 424 -5.26 8.12 -12.00
N GLY A 425 -5.41 6.80 -12.00
CA GLY A 425 -4.75 5.97 -12.99
C GLY A 425 -5.45 4.63 -13.20
N MET A 426 -4.75 3.71 -13.85
CA MET A 426 -5.33 2.45 -14.32
C MET A 426 -4.43 1.28 -13.90
N ILE A 427 -4.95 0.28 -13.19
CA ILE A 427 -4.21 -0.95 -12.87
C ILE A 427 -4.82 -2.10 -13.68
N GLU A 428 -4.01 -2.76 -14.52
CA GLU A 428 -4.46 -3.83 -15.41
C GLU A 428 -5.68 -3.44 -16.27
N GLY A 429 -5.72 -2.18 -16.74
CA GLY A 429 -6.82 -1.66 -17.55
C GLY A 429 -8.07 -1.26 -16.77
N LYS A 430 -8.02 -1.19 -15.43
CA LYS A 430 -9.13 -0.78 -14.56
C LYS A 430 -8.86 0.53 -13.84
N PRO A 431 -9.80 1.49 -13.82
CA PRO A 431 -9.60 2.78 -13.16
C PRO A 431 -9.51 2.65 -11.64
N LEU A 432 -8.66 3.50 -11.07
CA LEU A 432 -8.51 3.70 -9.63
C LEU A 432 -8.23 5.18 -9.36
N THR A 433 -9.05 5.79 -8.50
CA THR A 433 -8.86 7.17 -8.04
C THR A 433 -8.73 7.25 -6.53
N PHE A 434 -7.76 8.04 -6.07
CA PHE A 434 -7.67 8.49 -4.68
C PHE A 434 -7.98 9.99 -4.58
N TYR A 435 -8.60 10.40 -3.48
CA TYR A 435 -9.00 11.78 -3.23
C TYR A 435 -8.47 12.24 -1.88
N TYR A 436 -7.95 13.46 -1.82
CA TYR A 436 -7.53 14.07 -0.57
C TYR A 436 -7.83 15.57 -0.58
N ASN A 437 -8.48 16.05 0.48
CA ASN A 437 -8.74 17.47 0.65
C ASN A 437 -7.54 18.15 1.29
N LEU A 438 -6.91 19.08 0.54
CA LEU A 438 -5.70 19.77 0.99
C LEU A 438 -5.96 20.81 2.10
N ALA A 439 -7.23 21.23 2.28
CA ALA A 439 -7.61 22.30 3.19
C ALA A 439 -8.29 21.82 4.50
N ASP A 440 -8.81 20.60 4.54
CA ASP A 440 -9.53 20.08 5.71
C ASP A 440 -8.59 19.26 6.64
N PRO A 441 -8.32 19.73 7.87
CA PRO A 441 -7.46 19.01 8.83
C PRO A 441 -8.08 17.73 9.39
N THR A 442 -9.37 17.50 9.12
CA THR A 442 -10.07 16.28 9.48
C THR A 442 -10.27 15.34 8.31
N ALA A 443 -9.80 15.73 7.11
CA ALA A 443 -9.94 14.92 5.92
C ALA A 443 -9.17 13.61 6.08
N SER A 444 -9.86 12.52 5.77
CA SER A 444 -9.23 11.25 5.47
C SER A 444 -8.93 11.24 3.98
N LEU A 445 -7.87 10.54 3.61
CA LEU A 445 -7.76 10.01 2.26
C LEU A 445 -9.01 9.18 1.92
N GLU A 446 -9.52 9.36 0.72
CA GLU A 446 -10.66 8.63 0.17
C GLU A 446 -10.23 7.91 -1.11
N CYS A 447 -10.97 6.89 -1.50
CA CYS A 447 -10.84 6.27 -2.82
C CYS A 447 -12.21 6.01 -3.42
N ASP A 448 -12.26 5.77 -4.73
CA ASP A 448 -13.45 5.21 -5.37
C ASP A 448 -13.86 3.91 -4.66
N ASP A 449 -15.15 3.65 -4.56
CA ASP A 449 -15.73 2.42 -4.04
C ASP A 449 -16.74 1.89 -5.05
N ASN A 450 -16.33 0.88 -5.82
CA ASN A 450 -17.12 0.35 -6.93
C ASN A 450 -18.28 -0.55 -6.50
N LEU A 451 -18.35 -0.90 -5.21
CA LEU A 451 -19.50 -1.55 -4.61
C LEU A 451 -19.58 -1.07 -3.16
N HIS A 452 -20.64 -0.34 -2.86
CA HIS A 452 -20.84 0.23 -1.54
C HIS A 452 -22.27 0.00 -1.06
N TYR A 453 -22.40 -0.58 0.12
CA TYR A 453 -23.65 -0.66 0.87
C TYR A 453 -23.72 0.49 1.88
N ASP A 454 -24.75 1.33 1.75
CA ASP A 454 -25.06 2.34 2.76
C ASP A 454 -25.94 1.71 3.85
N PRO A 455 -25.44 1.57 5.09
CA PRO A 455 -26.20 0.99 6.19
C PRO A 455 -27.39 1.85 6.64
N PHE A 456 -27.47 3.13 6.23
CA PHE A 456 -28.55 4.04 6.60
C PHE A 456 -29.73 3.96 5.65
N SER A 457 -29.47 4.10 4.35
CA SER A 457 -30.52 3.96 3.34
C SER A 457 -30.85 2.50 3.04
N HIS A 458 -30.02 1.56 3.50
CA HIS A 458 -30.05 0.14 3.12
C HIS A 458 -29.92 -0.08 1.62
N GLN A 459 -29.30 0.88 0.92
CA GLN A 459 -29.12 0.84 -0.53
C GLN A 459 -27.69 0.44 -0.89
N LEU A 460 -27.60 -0.42 -1.90
CA LEU A 460 -26.38 -0.72 -2.62
C LEU A 460 -26.20 0.27 -3.75
N SER A 461 -24.93 0.58 -4.00
CA SER A 461 -24.48 1.39 -5.11
C SER A 461 -23.35 0.67 -5.81
N LEU A 462 -23.34 0.79 -7.14
CA LEU A 462 -22.39 0.13 -8.00
C LEU A 462 -21.64 1.21 -8.78
N GLY A 463 -20.32 1.17 -8.81
CA GLY A 463 -19.50 2.10 -9.59
C GLY A 463 -19.30 1.62 -11.02
N VAL A 464 -19.17 2.56 -11.96
CA VAL A 464 -18.79 2.29 -13.36
C VAL A 464 -17.68 3.23 -13.80
N GLN A 465 -16.63 2.68 -14.42
CA GLN A 465 -15.58 3.45 -15.13
C GLN A 465 -15.06 4.67 -14.34
N GLY A 466 -14.69 4.50 -13.06
CA GLY A 466 -14.15 5.58 -12.24
C GLY A 466 -15.20 6.57 -11.71
N LYS A 467 -16.49 6.19 -11.72
CA LYS A 467 -17.59 6.90 -11.05
C LYS A 467 -18.22 5.97 -10.02
N GLY A 468 -17.61 5.86 -8.84
CA GLY A 468 -18.12 5.14 -7.68
C GLY A 468 -18.47 6.08 -6.54
N ASN A 469 -19.04 5.52 -5.46
CA ASN A 469 -19.10 6.25 -4.20
C ASN A 469 -17.68 6.46 -3.66
N ARG A 470 -17.49 7.41 -2.74
CA ARG A 470 -16.20 7.61 -2.07
C ARG A 470 -16.22 7.00 -0.69
N THR A 471 -15.20 6.19 -0.41
CA THR A 471 -15.03 5.60 0.92
C THR A 471 -13.78 6.17 1.57
N LYS A 472 -13.92 6.58 2.84
CA LYS A 472 -12.83 7.09 3.66
C LYS A 472 -11.94 5.93 4.10
N LEU A 473 -10.64 6.07 3.86
CA LEU A 473 -9.61 5.10 4.23
C LEU A 473 -9.15 5.24 5.69
N ASN A 474 -9.74 6.18 6.45
CA ASN A 474 -9.35 6.58 7.80
C ASN A 474 -7.85 6.84 7.95
N LEU A 475 -7.25 7.41 6.89
CA LEU A 475 -5.85 7.78 6.83
C LEU A 475 -5.78 9.29 6.76
N GLN A 476 -5.49 9.91 7.90
CA GLN A 476 -5.27 11.34 7.98
C GLN A 476 -3.88 11.64 7.42
N MET A 477 -3.82 12.64 6.54
CA MET A 477 -2.56 13.21 6.07
C MET A 477 -2.45 14.64 6.59
N PRO A 478 -1.23 15.16 6.79
CA PRO A 478 -1.04 16.55 7.16
C PRO A 478 -1.57 17.50 6.07
N THR A 479 -2.27 18.54 6.49
CA THR A 479 -2.76 19.61 5.61
C THR A 479 -1.62 20.45 5.08
N THR A 480 -1.89 21.20 4.00
CA THR A 480 -0.96 22.22 3.48
C THR A 480 -0.48 23.18 4.57
N LYS A 481 -1.38 23.57 5.48
CA LYS A 481 -1.06 24.48 6.59
C LYS A 481 -0.08 23.86 7.60
N GLU A 482 -0.30 22.61 7.98
CA GLU A 482 0.57 21.89 8.92
C GLU A 482 1.95 21.64 8.32
N LEU A 483 2.01 21.27 7.04
CA LEU A 483 3.27 21.08 6.32
C LEU A 483 4.03 22.41 6.16
N SER A 484 3.33 23.51 5.86
CA SER A 484 3.93 24.86 5.83
C SER A 484 4.54 25.23 7.18
N GLN A 485 3.81 25.01 8.27
CA GLN A 485 4.30 25.29 9.62
C GLN A 485 5.55 24.46 9.94
N ARG A 486 5.55 23.17 9.60
CA ARG A 486 6.70 22.28 9.82
C ARG A 486 7.96 22.78 9.10
N LEU A 487 7.82 23.20 7.85
CA LEU A 487 8.95 23.73 7.07
C LEU A 487 9.44 25.08 7.58
N GLU A 488 8.52 25.97 7.98
CA GLU A 488 8.85 27.25 8.63
C GLU A 488 9.70 27.02 9.90
N GLU A 489 9.25 26.11 10.77
CA GLU A 489 9.95 25.78 12.03
C GLU A 489 11.34 25.15 11.81
N ALA A 490 11.52 24.42 10.70
CA ALA A 490 12.80 23.80 10.36
C ALA A 490 13.80 24.75 9.68
N LEU A 491 13.31 25.78 9.00
CA LEU A 491 14.11 26.77 8.27
C LEU A 491 14.45 27.98 9.15
N THR A 492 15.10 27.74 10.29
CA THR A 492 15.55 28.85 11.15
C THR A 492 16.69 29.65 10.47
N PRO A 493 16.87 30.95 10.81
CA PRO A 493 17.95 31.76 10.27
C PRO A 493 19.34 31.12 10.45
N GLU A 494 19.58 30.46 11.59
CA GLU A 494 20.83 29.74 11.86
C GLU A 494 21.00 28.55 10.91
N LYS A 495 19.93 27.79 10.66
CA LYS A 495 20.00 26.63 9.78
C LYS A 495 20.26 27.02 8.33
N VAL A 496 19.59 28.08 7.86
CA VAL A 496 19.82 28.62 6.52
C VAL A 496 21.25 29.16 6.40
N LYS A 497 21.73 29.87 7.42
CA LYS A 497 23.12 30.34 7.50
C LYS A 497 24.12 29.19 7.37
N ASP A 498 23.93 28.11 8.11
CA ASP A 498 24.80 26.93 8.03
C ASP A 498 24.79 26.33 6.61
N ILE A 499 23.64 26.29 5.95
CA ILE A 499 23.51 25.80 4.58
C ILE A 499 24.24 26.70 3.59
N ILE A 500 24.10 28.02 3.70
CA ILE A 500 24.84 29.00 2.88
C ILE A 500 26.35 28.83 3.05
N ASP A 501 26.81 28.65 4.30
CA ASP A 501 28.22 28.51 4.63
C ASP A 501 28.81 27.23 3.99
N GLN A 502 28.03 26.15 3.96
CA GLN A 502 28.42 24.85 3.38
C GLN A 502 28.25 24.75 1.87
N ALA A 503 27.40 25.57 1.25
CA ALA A 503 27.09 25.48 -0.17
C ALA A 503 28.27 25.95 -1.04
N SER A 504 28.60 25.21 -2.10
CA SER A 504 29.64 25.65 -3.06
C SER A 504 29.15 26.73 -4.01
N ASP A 505 27.88 26.63 -4.41
CA ASP A 505 27.25 27.47 -5.41
C ASP A 505 25.72 27.45 -5.22
N LEU A 506 25.00 28.20 -6.05
CA LEU A 506 23.55 28.35 -5.92
C LEU A 506 22.79 27.03 -6.12
N GLN A 507 23.33 26.11 -6.93
CA GLN A 507 22.74 24.80 -7.17
C GLN A 507 22.89 23.91 -5.93
N ASP A 508 24.09 23.86 -5.33
CA ASP A 508 24.35 23.08 -4.11
C ASP A 508 23.58 23.65 -2.90
N TYR A 509 23.39 24.98 -2.84
CA TYR A 509 22.49 25.61 -1.87
C TYR A 509 21.05 25.10 -2.00
N GLN A 510 20.52 25.07 -3.23
CA GLN A 510 19.17 24.57 -3.50
C GLN A 510 19.02 23.08 -3.17
N GLU A 511 20.01 22.24 -3.52
CA GLU A 511 20.01 20.81 -3.20
C GLU A 511 19.98 20.59 -1.67
N LYS A 512 20.79 21.34 -0.91
CA LYS A 512 20.83 21.22 0.57
C LYS A 512 19.52 21.63 1.24
N ILE A 513 18.89 22.72 0.77
CA ILE A 513 17.56 23.11 1.25
C ILE A 513 16.52 22.05 0.86
N GLY A 514 16.62 21.50 -0.36
CA GLY A 514 15.76 20.45 -0.86
C GLY A 514 15.78 19.20 0.03
N LEU A 515 16.97 18.79 0.46
CA LEU A 515 17.15 17.68 1.38
C LEU A 515 16.50 17.97 2.74
N LEU A 516 16.73 19.15 3.32
CA LEU A 516 16.10 19.54 4.59
C LEU A 516 14.58 19.49 4.49
N ALA A 517 14.00 20.11 3.46
CA ALA A 517 12.57 20.11 3.25
C ALA A 517 12.03 18.69 3.04
N SER A 518 12.70 17.87 2.23
CA SER A 518 12.31 16.49 1.98
C SER A 518 12.29 15.66 3.27
N ASP A 519 13.29 15.81 4.14
CA ASP A 519 13.37 15.07 5.40
C ASP A 519 12.25 15.50 6.37
N GLN A 520 11.99 16.81 6.49
CA GLN A 520 10.90 17.33 7.31
C GLN A 520 9.51 16.90 6.82
N LEU A 521 9.32 16.87 5.51
CA LEU A 521 8.08 16.38 4.92
C LEU A 521 7.92 14.88 5.17
N GLU A 522 8.95 14.06 4.93
CA GLU A 522 8.91 12.62 5.21
C GLU A 522 8.53 12.32 6.66
N ASP A 523 9.12 13.03 7.61
CA ASP A 523 8.84 12.86 9.05
C ASP A 523 7.44 13.33 9.46
N SER A 524 6.75 14.09 8.60
CA SER A 524 5.38 14.55 8.85
C SER A 524 4.33 13.47 8.55
N PHE A 525 4.71 12.42 7.81
CA PHE A 525 3.82 11.33 7.43
C PHE A 525 3.96 10.15 8.39
N SER A 526 2.84 9.47 8.65
CA SER A 526 2.80 8.34 9.57
C SER A 526 3.65 7.17 9.08
N THR A 527 4.41 6.55 9.98
CA THR A 527 5.17 5.32 9.72
C THR A 527 4.39 4.06 10.03
N ASP A 528 3.08 4.20 10.31
CA ASP A 528 2.19 3.08 10.62
C ASP A 528 2.19 2.05 9.49
N GLU A 529 2.71 0.87 9.78
CA GLU A 529 2.79 -0.22 8.81
C GLU A 529 1.41 -0.65 8.30
N THR A 530 0.33 -0.43 9.05
CA THR A 530 -1.03 -0.83 8.65
C THR A 530 -1.62 0.05 7.54
N ILE A 531 -1.12 1.27 7.36
CA ILE A 531 -1.55 2.19 6.29
C ILE A 531 -1.42 1.51 4.91
N HIS A 532 -0.30 0.83 4.70
CA HIS A 532 0.01 0.13 3.46
C HIS A 532 -1.02 -0.98 3.20
N SER A 533 -1.34 -1.78 4.23
CA SER A 533 -2.35 -2.83 4.16
C SER A 533 -3.74 -2.27 3.88
N ARG A 534 -4.14 -1.17 4.52
CA ARG A 534 -5.44 -0.51 4.26
C ARG A 534 -5.54 -0.08 2.80
N LEU A 535 -4.55 0.65 2.31
CA LEU A 535 -4.54 1.13 0.93
C LEU A 535 -4.55 -0.01 -0.09
N ALA A 536 -3.77 -1.06 0.17
CA ALA A 536 -3.75 -2.23 -0.69
C ALA A 536 -5.06 -3.01 -0.65
N ARG A 537 -5.65 -3.23 0.54
CA ARG A 537 -6.96 -3.86 0.71
C ARG A 537 -8.03 -3.12 -0.09
N HIS A 538 -8.11 -1.80 0.02
CA HIS A 538 -9.09 -1.00 -0.73
C HIS A 538 -8.81 -0.99 -2.24
N THR A 539 -7.54 -0.97 -2.64
CA THR A 539 -7.15 -1.12 -4.05
C THR A 539 -7.58 -2.48 -4.59
N GLU A 540 -7.28 -3.56 -3.87
CA GLU A 540 -7.62 -4.93 -4.25
C GLU A 540 -9.13 -5.19 -4.19
N LYS A 541 -9.87 -4.61 -3.23
CA LYS A 541 -11.34 -4.59 -3.19
C LYS A 541 -11.86 -4.05 -4.51
N ASN A 542 -11.44 -2.84 -4.88
CA ASN A 542 -11.89 -2.20 -6.11
C ASN A 542 -11.54 -3.01 -7.36
N LEU A 543 -10.32 -3.53 -7.44
CA LEU A 543 -9.90 -4.30 -8.60
C LEU A 543 -10.60 -5.66 -8.71
N ALA A 544 -10.91 -6.30 -7.59
CA ALA A 544 -11.67 -7.55 -7.54
C ALA A 544 -13.14 -7.32 -7.91
N ILE A 545 -13.78 -6.26 -7.41
CA ILE A 545 -15.15 -5.91 -7.77
C ILE A 545 -15.24 -5.52 -9.25
N GLN A 546 -14.32 -4.69 -9.74
CA GLN A 546 -14.26 -4.34 -11.17
C GLN A 546 -13.97 -5.57 -12.06
N GLU A 547 -13.17 -6.54 -11.60
CA GLU A 547 -13.01 -7.82 -12.31
C GLU A 547 -14.35 -8.56 -12.34
N LEU A 548 -14.99 -8.74 -11.18
CA LEU A 548 -16.24 -9.47 -11.07
C LEU A 548 -17.33 -8.85 -11.94
N GLN A 549 -17.45 -7.52 -11.93
CA GLN A 549 -18.34 -6.78 -12.82
C GLN A 549 -18.01 -7.05 -14.29
N ALA A 550 -16.75 -6.85 -14.70
CA ALA A 550 -16.34 -7.01 -16.09
C ALA A 550 -16.58 -8.44 -16.62
N GLN A 551 -16.46 -9.46 -15.78
CA GLN A 551 -16.54 -10.86 -16.21
C GLN A 551 -17.91 -11.52 -15.99
N LEU A 552 -18.63 -11.18 -14.92
CA LEU A 552 -19.90 -11.83 -14.57
C LEU A 552 -21.12 -10.94 -14.81
N VAL A 553 -20.95 -9.64 -15.06
CA VAL A 553 -22.04 -8.69 -15.25
C VAL A 553 -21.88 -7.95 -16.59
N PRO A 554 -22.58 -8.39 -17.66
CA PRO A 554 -22.52 -7.73 -18.96
C PRO A 554 -22.90 -6.23 -18.89
N PRO A 555 -22.42 -5.40 -19.83
CA PRO A 555 -22.76 -3.97 -19.87
C PRO A 555 -24.27 -3.70 -19.87
N GLU A 556 -25.06 -4.54 -20.54
CA GLU A 556 -26.52 -4.43 -20.61
C GLU A 556 -27.17 -4.63 -19.23
N ILE A 557 -26.68 -5.59 -18.45
CA ILE A 557 -27.15 -5.85 -17.08
C ILE A 557 -26.65 -4.77 -16.12
N THR A 558 -25.43 -4.29 -16.30
CA THR A 558 -24.87 -3.18 -15.52
C THR A 558 -25.77 -1.94 -15.64
N HIS A 559 -26.29 -1.65 -16.83
CA HIS A 559 -27.25 -0.57 -17.04
C HIS A 559 -28.53 -0.76 -16.23
N GLN A 560 -29.12 -1.96 -16.26
CA GLN A 560 -30.36 -2.28 -15.53
C GLN A 560 -30.17 -2.23 -14.01
N LEU A 561 -29.05 -2.76 -13.51
CA LEU A 561 -28.68 -2.70 -12.09
C LEU A 561 -28.66 -1.27 -11.56
N MET A 562 -28.15 -0.32 -12.35
CA MET A 562 -27.96 1.06 -11.93
C MET A 562 -29.14 1.97 -12.27
N LYS A 563 -29.51 2.09 -13.55
CA LYS A 563 -30.49 3.06 -14.03
C LYS A 563 -31.91 2.68 -13.62
N ASP A 564 -32.23 1.40 -13.69
CA ASP A 564 -33.55 0.89 -13.33
C ASP A 564 -33.63 0.57 -11.83
N GLY A 565 -32.50 0.69 -11.11
CA GLY A 565 -32.41 0.48 -9.66
C GLY A 565 -32.56 -0.98 -9.24
N LEU A 566 -32.42 -1.94 -10.16
CA LEU A 566 -32.66 -3.37 -9.88
C LEU A 566 -31.76 -3.93 -8.79
N ILE A 567 -30.57 -3.35 -8.58
CA ILE A 567 -29.66 -3.75 -7.49
C ILE A 567 -30.32 -3.64 -6.10
N ASN A 568 -31.28 -2.72 -5.94
CA ASN A 568 -32.00 -2.45 -4.69
C ASN A 568 -33.44 -2.96 -4.67
N GLN A 569 -34.00 -3.35 -5.82
CA GLN A 569 -35.39 -3.79 -5.94
C GLN A 569 -35.52 -5.33 -5.99
N HIS A 570 -34.50 -6.03 -6.50
CA HIS A 570 -34.53 -7.49 -6.63
C HIS A 570 -33.74 -8.17 -5.50
N ARG A 571 -34.45 -8.83 -4.58
CA ARG A 571 -33.87 -9.41 -3.36
C ARG A 571 -32.71 -10.41 -3.59
N PRO A 572 -32.79 -11.37 -4.53
CA PRO A 572 -31.65 -12.25 -4.85
C PRO A 572 -30.39 -11.48 -5.25
N THR A 573 -30.56 -10.43 -6.06
CA THR A 573 -29.45 -9.58 -6.51
C THR A 573 -28.89 -8.78 -5.35
N GLN A 574 -29.76 -8.17 -4.54
CA GLN A 574 -29.35 -7.46 -3.33
C GLN A 574 -28.55 -8.37 -2.39
N ASN A 575 -28.97 -9.62 -2.22
CA ASN A 575 -28.25 -10.61 -1.40
C ASN A 575 -26.82 -10.86 -1.94
N VAL A 576 -26.68 -11.10 -3.25
CA VAL A 576 -25.35 -11.36 -3.85
C VAL A 576 -24.43 -10.15 -3.71
N PHE A 577 -24.90 -8.95 -4.07
CA PHE A 577 -24.05 -7.77 -4.01
C PHE A 577 -23.74 -7.34 -2.58
N ARG A 578 -24.67 -7.54 -1.64
CA ARG A 578 -24.39 -7.31 -0.22
C ARG A 578 -23.41 -8.33 0.37
N LEU A 579 -23.50 -9.58 -0.05
CA LEU A 579 -22.52 -10.61 0.30
C LEU A 579 -21.13 -10.23 -0.20
N LEU A 580 -21.02 -9.78 -1.44
CA LEU A 580 -19.76 -9.39 -2.06
C LEU A 580 -19.15 -8.17 -1.38
N ASP A 581 -19.96 -7.12 -1.11
CA ASP A 581 -19.55 -5.94 -0.37
C ASP A 581 -18.95 -6.33 0.99
N ARG A 582 -19.73 -7.03 1.81
CA ARG A 582 -19.32 -7.47 3.14
C ARG A 582 -18.10 -8.39 3.13
N THR A 583 -18.07 -9.35 2.20
CA THR A 583 -16.93 -10.26 2.05
C THR A 583 -15.67 -9.45 1.74
N SER A 584 -15.77 -8.47 0.86
CA SER A 584 -14.62 -7.67 0.44
C SER A 584 -14.12 -6.70 1.52
N GLU A 585 -15.02 -6.11 2.32
CA GLU A 585 -14.68 -5.27 3.48
C GLU A 585 -13.99 -6.06 4.60
N GLU A 586 -14.35 -7.33 4.78
CA GLU A 586 -13.79 -8.20 5.83
C GLU A 586 -12.58 -9.04 5.37
N SER A 587 -12.12 -8.88 4.13
CA SER A 587 -11.02 -9.64 3.54
C SER A 587 -9.69 -8.89 3.56
N THR A 588 -8.61 -9.64 3.69
CA THR A 588 -7.25 -9.11 3.50
C THR A 588 -6.90 -8.91 2.04
N ASP A 589 -5.90 -8.06 1.76
CA ASP A 589 -5.38 -7.84 0.40
C ASP A 589 -5.01 -9.15 -0.32
N ALA A 590 -4.34 -10.08 0.37
CA ALA A 590 -3.93 -11.38 -0.18
C ALA A 590 -5.11 -12.31 -0.49
N GLU A 591 -6.16 -12.28 0.34
CA GLU A 591 -7.40 -13.02 0.09
C GLU A 591 -8.13 -12.46 -1.14
N LEU A 592 -8.19 -11.12 -1.27
CA LEU A 592 -8.78 -10.42 -2.42
C LEU A 592 -8.00 -10.65 -3.72
N GLN A 593 -6.66 -10.63 -3.66
CA GLN A 593 -5.81 -10.97 -4.81
C GLN A 593 -6.05 -12.40 -5.29
N SER A 594 -6.11 -13.35 -4.36
CA SER A 594 -6.39 -14.76 -4.67
C SER A 594 -7.78 -14.91 -5.31
N PHE A 595 -8.77 -14.20 -4.76
CA PHE A 595 -10.12 -14.16 -5.31
C PHE A 595 -10.15 -13.57 -6.74
N ARG A 596 -9.46 -12.45 -6.99
CA ARG A 596 -9.34 -11.85 -8.33
C ARG A 596 -8.68 -12.79 -9.33
N ILE A 597 -7.62 -13.49 -8.94
CA ILE A 597 -6.97 -14.50 -9.81
C ILE A 597 -7.95 -15.63 -10.14
N ALA A 598 -8.72 -16.11 -9.16
CA ALA A 598 -9.73 -17.14 -9.37
C ALA A 598 -10.87 -16.65 -10.29
N ILE A 599 -11.32 -15.38 -10.18
CA ILE A 599 -12.30 -14.80 -11.13
C ILE A 599 -11.74 -14.78 -12.55
N LYS A 600 -10.50 -14.32 -12.76
CA LYS A 600 -9.86 -14.33 -14.09
C LYS A 600 -9.76 -15.73 -14.68
N LYS A 601 -9.47 -16.73 -13.84
CA LYS A 601 -9.41 -18.13 -14.27
C LYS A 601 -10.79 -18.66 -14.66
N LEU A 602 -11.82 -18.37 -13.86
CA LEU A 602 -13.20 -18.71 -14.19
C LEU A 602 -13.63 -18.06 -15.52
N ASP A 603 -13.34 -16.78 -15.70
CA ASP A 603 -13.61 -16.06 -16.95
C ASP A 603 -12.92 -16.70 -18.16
N SER A 604 -11.62 -16.98 -18.04
CA SER A 604 -10.87 -17.65 -19.11
C SER A 604 -11.44 -19.03 -19.45
N PHE A 605 -11.97 -19.75 -18.46
CA PHE A 605 -12.65 -21.03 -18.70
C PHE A 605 -13.96 -20.79 -19.46
N LEU A 606 -14.82 -19.88 -18.99
CA LEU A 606 -16.11 -19.55 -19.59
C LEU A 606 -16.00 -18.93 -20.99
N LYS A 607 -14.88 -18.31 -21.34
CA LYS A 607 -14.59 -17.81 -22.70
C LYS A 607 -13.86 -18.82 -23.59
N SER A 608 -13.56 -20.00 -23.07
CA SER A 608 -12.72 -20.94 -23.81
C SER A 608 -13.47 -21.56 -25.01
N PRO A 609 -12.75 -21.85 -26.12
CA PRO A 609 -13.36 -22.54 -27.24
C PRO A 609 -13.81 -23.93 -26.77
N ASN A 610 -14.95 -24.39 -27.30
CA ASN A 610 -15.57 -25.67 -26.95
C ASN A 610 -15.94 -25.79 -25.46
N LEU A 611 -16.38 -24.68 -24.82
CA LEU A 611 -16.81 -24.66 -23.42
C LEU A 611 -17.74 -25.82 -23.05
N SER A 612 -18.76 -26.09 -23.86
CA SER A 612 -19.71 -27.17 -23.61
C SER A 612 -19.03 -28.54 -23.48
N GLN A 613 -18.06 -28.84 -24.34
CA GLN A 613 -17.30 -30.08 -24.27
C GLN A 613 -16.44 -30.13 -23.01
N LYS A 614 -15.75 -29.03 -22.67
CA LYS A 614 -14.93 -28.96 -21.45
C LYS A 614 -15.75 -29.12 -20.17
N ILE A 615 -16.96 -28.58 -20.13
CA ILE A 615 -17.88 -28.79 -19.00
C ILE A 615 -18.28 -30.27 -18.91
N MET A 616 -18.52 -30.95 -20.04
CA MET A 616 -18.84 -32.38 -20.04
C MET A 616 -17.68 -33.27 -19.58
N GLU A 617 -16.44 -32.86 -19.80
CA GLU A 617 -15.24 -33.58 -19.34
C GLU A 617 -15.07 -33.56 -17.81
N ILE A 618 -15.75 -32.64 -17.11
CA ILE A 618 -15.72 -32.55 -15.65
C ILE A 618 -16.49 -33.72 -15.02
N GLN A 619 -15.77 -34.57 -14.30
CA GLN A 619 -16.30 -35.73 -13.59
C GLN A 619 -17.12 -35.33 -12.36
N ASP A 620 -16.74 -34.24 -11.69
CA ASP A 620 -17.42 -33.73 -10.52
C ASP A 620 -18.83 -33.19 -10.88
N PRO A 621 -19.92 -33.83 -10.41
CA PRO A 621 -21.27 -33.53 -10.90
C PRO A 621 -21.79 -32.16 -10.44
N ILE A 622 -21.41 -31.73 -9.23
CA ILE A 622 -21.82 -30.43 -8.69
C ILE A 622 -21.08 -29.30 -9.40
N LEU A 623 -19.75 -29.42 -9.57
CA LEU A 623 -18.95 -28.48 -10.34
C LEU A 623 -19.47 -28.37 -11.77
N ARG A 624 -19.72 -29.50 -12.44
CA ARG A 624 -20.29 -29.54 -13.78
C ARG A 624 -21.63 -28.81 -13.84
N ASN A 625 -22.58 -29.16 -12.97
CA ASN A 625 -23.92 -28.55 -12.96
C ASN A 625 -23.87 -27.03 -12.78
N VAL A 626 -23.07 -26.55 -11.82
CA VAL A 626 -23.00 -25.12 -11.53
C VAL A 626 -22.33 -24.34 -12.67
N LEU A 627 -21.30 -24.92 -13.32
CA LEU A 627 -20.70 -24.34 -14.52
C LEU A 627 -21.66 -24.34 -15.72
N THR A 628 -22.47 -25.39 -15.89
CA THR A 628 -23.53 -25.42 -16.91
C THR A 628 -24.51 -24.27 -16.70
N LYS A 629 -25.04 -24.10 -15.48
CA LYS A 629 -25.96 -23.00 -15.15
C LYS A 629 -25.34 -21.62 -15.44
N LEU A 630 -24.09 -21.41 -15.05
CA LEU A 630 -23.37 -20.16 -15.33
C LEU A 630 -23.14 -19.94 -16.84
N SER A 631 -22.80 -21.00 -17.57
CA SER A 631 -22.64 -20.97 -19.03
C SER A 631 -23.96 -20.62 -19.74
N ASP A 632 -25.06 -21.26 -19.37
CA ASP A 632 -26.38 -21.03 -19.96
C ASP A 632 -26.89 -19.61 -19.67
N ALA A 633 -26.69 -19.14 -18.44
CA ALA A 633 -26.95 -17.76 -18.08
C ALA A 633 -26.09 -16.79 -18.91
N ASN A 634 -24.84 -17.15 -19.21
CA ASN A 634 -23.94 -16.35 -20.03
C ASN A 634 -24.37 -16.23 -21.50
N LEU A 635 -25.06 -17.23 -22.04
CA LEU A 635 -25.66 -17.17 -23.39
C LEU A 635 -26.88 -16.22 -23.44
N LYS A 636 -27.64 -16.12 -22.34
CA LYS A 636 -28.80 -15.21 -22.19
C LYS A 636 -28.36 -13.81 -21.77
N LYS A 637 -27.67 -13.09 -22.66
CA LYS A 637 -27.04 -11.77 -22.39
C LYS A 637 -27.94 -10.72 -21.71
N SER A 638 -29.24 -10.74 -21.95
CA SER A 638 -30.20 -9.75 -21.44
C SER A 638 -31.13 -10.24 -20.31
N ASP A 639 -31.10 -11.53 -19.95
CA ASP A 639 -32.00 -12.08 -18.94
C ASP A 639 -31.41 -11.90 -17.52
N PHE A 640 -31.81 -10.81 -16.88
CA PHE A 640 -31.36 -10.43 -15.55
C PHE A 640 -31.70 -11.47 -14.48
N GLN A 641 -32.89 -12.06 -14.53
CA GLN A 641 -33.37 -12.96 -13.48
C GLN A 641 -32.65 -14.30 -13.55
N VAL A 642 -32.50 -14.87 -14.75
CA VAL A 642 -31.72 -16.10 -14.95
C VAL A 642 -30.27 -15.93 -14.50
N ARG A 643 -29.64 -14.79 -14.83
CA ARG A 643 -28.26 -14.49 -14.41
C ARG A 643 -28.11 -14.32 -12.91
N SER A 644 -28.98 -13.53 -12.29
CA SER A 644 -28.93 -13.29 -10.85
C SER A 644 -29.12 -14.58 -10.06
N THR A 645 -30.02 -15.46 -10.50
CA THR A 645 -30.22 -16.79 -9.90
C THR A 645 -28.99 -17.68 -10.08
N ALA A 646 -28.39 -17.74 -11.27
CA ALA A 646 -27.19 -18.55 -11.50
C ALA A 646 -25.99 -18.07 -10.65
N MET A 647 -25.81 -16.75 -10.51
CA MET A 647 -24.79 -16.18 -9.62
C MET A 647 -25.07 -16.51 -8.15
N LEU A 648 -26.32 -16.37 -7.70
CA LEU A 648 -26.72 -16.70 -6.34
C LEU A 648 -26.44 -18.18 -6.03
N ASP A 649 -26.86 -19.10 -6.89
CA ASP A 649 -26.62 -20.54 -6.76
C ASP A 649 -25.13 -20.85 -6.63
N PHE A 650 -24.30 -20.22 -7.48
CA PHE A 650 -22.85 -20.41 -7.46
C PHE A 650 -22.22 -19.90 -6.18
N PHE A 651 -22.51 -18.65 -5.77
CA PHE A 651 -21.90 -18.07 -4.57
C PHE A 651 -22.39 -18.72 -3.28
N ASN A 652 -23.62 -19.24 -3.26
CA ASN A 652 -24.21 -19.91 -2.10
C ASN A 652 -23.44 -21.18 -1.68
N LEU A 653 -22.64 -21.79 -2.56
CA LEU A 653 -21.75 -22.91 -2.21
C LEU A 653 -20.71 -22.52 -1.17
N PHE A 654 -20.30 -21.25 -1.16
CA PHE A 654 -19.14 -20.78 -0.40
C PHE A 654 -19.53 -20.00 0.85
N THR A 655 -20.82 -19.96 1.20
CA THR A 655 -21.34 -19.28 2.38
C THR A 655 -21.75 -20.27 3.46
N ARG A 656 -21.88 -19.82 4.71
CA ARG A 656 -22.49 -20.63 5.78
C ARG A 656 -24.01 -20.60 5.71
N GLN A 657 -24.58 -19.41 5.48
CA GLN A 657 -26.03 -19.24 5.36
C GLN A 657 -26.53 -19.67 3.99
N ASN A 658 -27.75 -20.19 3.90
CA ASN A 658 -28.38 -20.49 2.63
C ASN A 658 -29.00 -19.22 2.02
N LEU A 659 -28.31 -18.59 1.07
CA LEU A 659 -28.71 -17.29 0.50
C LEU A 659 -30.03 -17.32 -0.30
N THR A 660 -30.53 -18.50 -0.62
CA THR A 660 -31.83 -18.69 -1.31
C THR A 660 -33.01 -18.62 -0.34
N ASP A 661 -32.77 -18.64 0.97
CA ASP A 661 -33.81 -18.53 1.98
C ASP A 661 -34.21 -17.06 2.21
N ASN A 662 -35.51 -16.78 2.16
CA ASN A 662 -36.08 -15.46 2.39
C ASN A 662 -35.95 -14.99 3.86
N SER A 663 -35.55 -15.87 4.78
CA SER A 663 -35.30 -15.56 6.20
C SER A 663 -33.85 -15.19 6.51
N VAL A 664 -32.97 -15.24 5.51
CA VAL A 664 -31.54 -14.88 5.62
C VAL A 664 -31.38 -13.53 6.27
N ASN A 665 -30.57 -13.49 7.34
CA ASN A 665 -30.22 -12.27 8.04
C ASN A 665 -28.89 -11.74 7.50
N PRO A 666 -28.91 -10.72 6.64
CA PRO A 666 -27.70 -10.19 6.04
C PRO A 666 -26.83 -9.36 7.02
N GLU A 667 -27.32 -9.12 8.24
CA GLU A 667 -26.53 -8.53 9.34
C GLU A 667 -25.73 -9.57 10.12
N ALA A 668 -26.07 -10.87 10.01
CA ALA A 668 -25.42 -11.89 10.82
C ALA A 668 -23.90 -12.03 10.49
N PRO A 669 -23.02 -12.27 11.49
CA PRO A 669 -21.56 -12.29 11.31
C PRO A 669 -21.01 -13.27 10.26
N ASP A 670 -21.81 -14.28 9.92
CA ASP A 670 -21.50 -15.33 8.95
C ASP A 670 -22.06 -15.06 7.55
N TYR A 671 -22.66 -13.89 7.32
CA TYR A 671 -23.13 -13.42 6.01
C TYR A 671 -21.95 -13.01 5.11
N LYS A 672 -21.06 -13.95 4.81
CA LYS A 672 -19.88 -13.73 3.97
C LYS A 672 -19.45 -15.00 3.28
N MET A 673 -18.73 -14.83 2.17
CA MET A 673 -18.16 -15.92 1.39
C MET A 673 -16.78 -16.34 1.94
N ASN A 674 -16.51 -17.65 1.92
CA ASN A 674 -15.19 -18.19 2.12
C ASN A 674 -14.37 -18.12 0.81
N LEU A 675 -13.59 -17.06 0.66
CA LEU A 675 -12.73 -16.85 -0.52
C LEU A 675 -11.70 -17.98 -0.74
N SER A 676 -11.28 -18.64 0.34
CA SER A 676 -10.33 -19.76 0.23
C SER A 676 -10.99 -21.00 -0.37
N ASP A 677 -12.23 -21.30 0.00
CA ASP A 677 -12.99 -22.42 -0.59
C ASP A 677 -13.33 -22.10 -2.04
N PHE A 678 -13.75 -20.87 -2.35
CA PHE A 678 -13.95 -20.41 -3.73
C PHE A 678 -12.70 -20.63 -4.60
N SER A 679 -11.54 -20.17 -4.12
CA SER A 679 -10.28 -20.28 -4.88
C SER A 679 -9.86 -21.74 -5.08
N ARG A 680 -10.06 -22.60 -4.07
CA ARG A 680 -9.80 -24.04 -4.19
C ARG A 680 -10.73 -24.71 -5.20
N PHE A 681 -12.02 -24.37 -5.15
CA PHE A 681 -13.03 -24.88 -6.06
C PHE A 681 -12.69 -24.57 -7.52
N ILE A 682 -12.33 -23.31 -7.80
CA ILE A 682 -11.84 -22.90 -9.13
C ILE A 682 -10.53 -23.60 -9.53
N GLY A 683 -9.75 -24.11 -8.56
CA GLY A 683 -8.59 -24.96 -8.81
C GLY A 683 -8.92 -26.25 -9.58
N PHE A 684 -10.13 -26.81 -9.40
CA PHE A 684 -10.56 -28.05 -10.05
C PHE A 684 -10.87 -27.88 -11.56
N LEU A 685 -10.95 -26.64 -12.06
CA LEU A 685 -11.04 -26.40 -13.51
C LEU A 685 -9.82 -26.93 -14.30
N ASP A 686 -8.66 -27.10 -13.63
CA ASP A 686 -7.47 -27.68 -14.27
C ASP A 686 -7.40 -29.20 -14.12
N ARG A 687 -8.40 -29.81 -13.46
CA ARG A 687 -8.42 -31.22 -13.05
C ARG A 687 -9.79 -31.83 -13.31
N PRO A 688 -10.25 -31.86 -14.57
CA PRO A 688 -11.59 -32.32 -14.92
C PRO A 688 -11.83 -33.78 -14.51
N ASP A 689 -10.76 -34.57 -14.35
CA ASP A 689 -10.76 -35.96 -13.93
C ASP A 689 -10.90 -36.18 -12.41
N GLN A 690 -10.73 -35.15 -11.58
CA GLN A 690 -10.75 -35.26 -10.12
C GLN A 690 -12.12 -34.89 -9.53
N MET A 691 -12.56 -35.64 -8.54
CA MET A 691 -13.78 -35.36 -7.81
C MET A 691 -13.47 -34.60 -6.52
N ILE A 692 -14.27 -33.58 -6.21
CA ILE A 692 -14.16 -32.85 -4.94
C ILE A 692 -14.60 -33.76 -3.78
N THR A 693 -15.52 -34.70 -4.05
CA THR A 693 -16.03 -35.70 -3.08
C THR A 693 -14.97 -36.69 -2.60
N ASP A 694 -13.85 -36.84 -3.31
CA ASP A 694 -12.73 -37.67 -2.83
C ASP A 694 -12.30 -37.19 -1.44
N PRO A 695 -12.24 -38.06 -0.41
CA PRO A 695 -11.97 -37.63 0.97
C PRO A 695 -10.71 -36.79 1.13
N LYS A 696 -9.65 -37.10 0.35
CA LYS A 696 -8.37 -36.36 0.33
C LYS A 696 -8.51 -34.93 -0.20
N HIS A 697 -9.51 -34.68 -1.04
CA HIS A 697 -9.80 -33.38 -1.64
C HIS A 697 -10.82 -32.62 -0.79
N LEU A 698 -11.90 -33.28 -0.38
CA LEU A 698 -12.96 -32.71 0.44
C LEU A 698 -12.44 -32.19 1.80
N GLU A 699 -11.52 -32.91 2.44
CA GLU A 699 -10.90 -32.50 3.71
C GLU A 699 -10.17 -31.14 3.65
N GLN A 700 -9.79 -30.69 2.44
CA GLN A 700 -9.10 -29.42 2.23
C GLN A 700 -10.05 -28.20 2.23
N PHE A 701 -11.36 -28.43 2.13
CA PHE A 701 -12.39 -27.40 2.21
C PHE A 701 -12.87 -27.18 3.65
N SER A 702 -13.49 -26.04 3.91
CA SER A 702 -14.05 -25.77 5.24
C SER A 702 -15.21 -26.71 5.58
N PRO A 703 -15.48 -26.98 6.88
CA PRO A 703 -16.61 -27.82 7.30
C PRO A 703 -17.95 -27.38 6.70
N ALA A 704 -18.20 -26.06 6.68
CA ALA A 704 -19.44 -25.52 6.14
C ALA A 704 -19.60 -25.77 4.63
N PHE A 705 -18.50 -25.67 3.87
CA PHE A 705 -18.51 -26.04 2.45
C PHE A 705 -18.83 -27.53 2.31
N ARG A 706 -18.15 -28.40 3.07
CA ARG A 706 -18.37 -29.85 3.02
C ARG A 706 -19.82 -30.23 3.29
N GLU A 707 -20.42 -29.69 4.35
CA GLU A 707 -21.81 -29.96 4.71
C GLU A 707 -22.79 -29.56 3.59
N LYS A 708 -22.65 -28.34 3.04
CA LYS A 708 -23.48 -27.89 1.92
C LYS A 708 -23.28 -28.71 0.66
N TYR A 709 -22.03 -29.03 0.37
CA TYR A 709 -21.65 -29.77 -0.82
C TYR A 709 -22.19 -31.21 -0.78
N GLN A 710 -22.09 -31.87 0.38
CA GLN A 710 -22.70 -33.19 0.63
C GLN A 710 -24.23 -33.15 0.59
N LEU A 711 -24.86 -32.08 1.07
CA LEU A 711 -26.32 -31.91 0.97
C LEU A 711 -26.77 -31.84 -0.49
N GLN A 712 -26.05 -31.10 -1.34
CA GLN A 712 -26.35 -31.05 -2.77
C GLN A 712 -26.13 -32.39 -3.47
N GLU A 713 -25.09 -33.14 -3.09
CA GLU A 713 -24.84 -34.49 -3.59
C GLU A 713 -26.00 -35.43 -3.26
N SER A 714 -26.46 -35.44 -2.00
CA SER A 714 -27.60 -36.26 -1.58
C SER A 714 -28.91 -35.90 -2.30
N THR A 715 -29.11 -34.62 -2.63
CA THR A 715 -30.29 -34.15 -3.37
C THR A 715 -30.23 -34.58 -4.84
N GLN A 716 -29.04 -34.58 -5.45
CA GLN A 716 -28.85 -35.06 -6.82
C GLN A 716 -28.95 -36.59 -6.93
N GLN A 717 -28.50 -37.34 -5.91
CA GLN A 717 -28.62 -38.80 -5.86
C GLN A 717 -30.06 -39.25 -5.57
N GLY A 718 -30.80 -38.58 -4.66
CA GLY A 718 -32.20 -38.90 -4.36
C GLY A 718 -33.19 -38.58 -5.49
N GLY A 719 -32.86 -37.65 -6.38
CA GLY A 719 -33.64 -37.39 -7.60
C GLY A 719 -33.48 -38.48 -8.66
N LEU A 720 -32.30 -39.13 -8.71
CA LEU A 720 -32.05 -40.26 -9.61
C LEU A 720 -32.77 -41.54 -9.15
N SER A 721 -32.82 -41.81 -7.84
CA SER A 721 -33.57 -42.96 -7.32
C SER A 721 -35.08 -42.85 -7.55
N HIS A 722 -35.63 -41.63 -7.48
CA HIS A 722 -37.06 -41.40 -7.76
C HIS A 722 -37.42 -41.59 -9.25
N LEU A 723 -36.49 -41.29 -10.15
CA LEU A 723 -36.61 -41.53 -11.60
C LEU A 723 -36.45 -43.02 -11.94
N GLU A 724 -35.58 -43.73 -11.23
CA GLU A 724 -35.45 -45.20 -11.36
C GLU A 724 -36.72 -45.92 -10.86
N ASP A 725 -37.33 -45.44 -9.77
CA ASP A 725 -38.59 -45.96 -9.24
C ASP A 725 -39.79 -45.64 -10.16
N GLU A 726 -39.85 -44.44 -10.77
CA GLU A 726 -40.88 -44.10 -11.77
C GLU A 726 -40.70 -44.89 -13.08
N ILE A 727 -39.47 -45.12 -13.52
CA ILE A 727 -39.20 -45.97 -14.70
C ILE A 727 -39.55 -47.43 -14.40
N ALA A 728 -39.23 -47.94 -13.21
CA ALA A 728 -39.61 -49.28 -12.78
C ALA A 728 -41.15 -49.46 -12.71
N ALA A 729 -41.87 -48.45 -12.23
CA ALA A 729 -43.34 -48.46 -12.20
C ALA A 729 -43.98 -48.43 -13.61
N VAL A 730 -43.33 -47.81 -14.60
CA VAL A 730 -43.79 -47.81 -16.00
C VAL A 730 -43.52 -49.15 -16.70
N TYR A 731 -42.48 -49.90 -16.30
CA TYR A 731 -42.19 -51.23 -16.85
C TYR A 731 -42.99 -52.37 -16.18
N GLU A 732 -43.66 -52.14 -15.06
CA GLU A 732 -44.57 -53.12 -14.43
C GLU A 732 -46.02 -53.07 -14.96
N GLU A 733 -46.36 -52.13 -15.86
CA GLU A 733 -47.68 -52.01 -16.50
C GLU A 733 -47.73 -52.46 -17.98
N GLU A 734 -46.96 -53.48 -18.38
CA GLU A 734 -47.26 -54.21 -19.63
C GLU A 734 -48.21 -55.40 -19.36
N PRO A 735 -49.43 -55.43 -19.92
CA PRO A 735 -50.32 -56.57 -19.77
C PRO A 735 -49.81 -57.76 -20.59
N SER A 736 -49.66 -58.91 -19.92
CA SER A 736 -49.33 -60.17 -20.57
C SER A 736 -50.41 -60.54 -21.59
N TYR A 737 -50.14 -60.38 -22.88
CA TYR A 737 -50.86 -61.08 -23.92
C TYR A 737 -50.31 -62.52 -23.99
N ALA A 738 -50.98 -63.42 -23.28
CA ALA A 738 -50.80 -64.85 -23.44
C ALA A 738 -51.35 -65.28 -24.81
N TYR A 739 -50.51 -65.91 -25.63
CA TYR A 739 -50.94 -66.72 -26.77
C TYR A 739 -51.54 -68.03 -26.24
N ALA A 740 -52.82 -68.24 -26.52
CA ALA A 740 -53.46 -69.54 -26.77
C ALA A 740 -54.71 -69.33 -27.63
#